data_AF-A0A7X3XW88-F1
#
_entry.id   AF-A0A7X3XW88-F1
#
_cell.length_a   1.000
_cell.length_b   1.000
_cell.length_c   1.000
_cell.angle_alpha   90.00
_cell.angle_beta   90.00
_cell.angle_gamma   90.00
#
_symmetry.space_group_name_H-M   'P 1'
#
loop_
_entity.id
_entity.type
_entity.pdbx_description
1 polymer ?
#
loop_
_entity_poly.entity_id
_entity_poly.type
_entity_poly.pdbx_seq_one_letter_code
_entity_poly.pdbx_strand_id
1 'polypeptide(L)'
;PPELGQLSSLERLYLNSNNLTGIIPSELGSLAALERFSVSRNNLTGPIPPELVNLSSLEYLWLYSNGLSGPILPELGGLSGLQLLRIEANNLEGPVPPEIGQLTALRFLAFSNNAELSGILPASLTALVELEELLAGGTDLCAPSDPDFVHWLAGIDKLRVARCDAGTGSTAYLTQAVQSREFPVPLLAGKEALLRVFATAAQPNSERMPPVRATFFLEGAPVHVADIPGKPGPIPTTVVEGDLRMSSNAAVPAEVLQPGLEMVIEVDPGGTLDPALEVASRIPETGRLAVDVRAMPVLDLTLIPLIWEEQPERRVVDLIGEMAADPTGHELLSETRSLLPVTGLAIKAHAPVTTSTNNTFRLLGELRAIHTMEGGSGHYMGIMARFEEWAGRAARPGRVSVSVPNPSTIAHELGHNMNLQHAPCGEPETTDPSFPYSRGQIGALGYDLRLGRLVAPNRPDLMSYCNPRWISDYHLTNAIGFRLRDEADTTTATATPARSLLVWGGVDAWGMPHLEPAFVVDAPPELPESDGDYRLAGLTPDGREMFSFGFAMPEVADGDGGSSFVFALPVRPGWAGNLAAITLSGPGGTATMDRDTARPMVIRRDPRTGQVRSILRGARAEALAQPDATGDLSPGMQLSVLSSRGIPDADAWRR
;
A
#
# COMPACT_ATOMS: atom_id res chain seq x y z
N PRO A 1 -8.65 32.55 -17.05
CA PRO A 1 -8.66 33.97 -17.47
C PRO A 1 -8.33 34.86 -16.26
N PRO A 2 -7.71 36.03 -16.45
CA PRO A 2 -7.37 36.97 -15.37
C PRO A 2 -8.55 37.36 -14.47
N GLU A 3 -9.76 37.46 -15.05
CA GLU A 3 -10.98 37.88 -14.36
C GLU A 3 -11.40 36.93 -13.22
N LEU A 4 -10.93 35.67 -13.24
CA LEU A 4 -11.15 34.75 -12.11
C LEU A 4 -10.50 35.26 -10.82
N GLY A 5 -9.43 36.06 -10.89
CA GLY A 5 -8.79 36.69 -9.74
C GLY A 5 -9.69 37.68 -8.98
N GLN A 6 -10.85 38.05 -9.54
CA GLN A 6 -11.82 38.94 -8.90
C GLN A 6 -12.77 38.20 -7.92
N LEU A 7 -12.74 36.87 -7.89
CA LEU A 7 -13.61 36.05 -7.05
C LEU A 7 -13.05 35.91 -5.62
N SER A 8 -12.92 37.01 -4.89
CA SER A 8 -12.18 37.07 -3.60
C SER A 8 -12.67 36.13 -2.48
N SER A 9 -13.88 35.58 -2.59
CA SER A 9 -14.44 34.60 -1.64
C SER A 9 -14.34 33.15 -2.12
N LEU A 10 -13.62 32.89 -3.22
CA LEU A 10 -13.49 31.54 -3.78
C LEU A 10 -12.53 30.70 -2.94
N GLU A 11 -13.04 29.64 -2.32
CA GLU A 11 -12.25 28.69 -1.52
C GLU A 11 -11.68 27.53 -2.35
N ARG A 12 -12.38 27.11 -3.40
CA ARG A 12 -12.01 25.94 -4.20
C ARG A 12 -12.15 26.21 -5.68
N LEU A 13 -11.07 25.99 -6.42
CA LEU A 13 -11.02 26.15 -7.89
C LEU A 13 -10.50 24.86 -8.53
N TYR A 14 -11.41 24.10 -9.13
CA TYR A 14 -11.10 22.87 -9.88
C TYR A 14 -11.34 23.07 -11.37
N LEU A 15 -10.26 23.04 -12.14
CA LEU A 15 -10.23 23.16 -13.60
C LEU A 15 -9.49 21.99 -14.26
N ASN A 16 -9.27 20.90 -13.52
CA ASN A 16 -8.49 19.76 -13.96
C ASN A 16 -9.17 18.95 -15.07
N SER A 17 -8.37 18.19 -15.82
CA SER A 17 -8.83 17.28 -16.88
C SER A 17 -9.63 17.99 -17.98
N ASN A 18 -9.12 19.12 -18.44
CA ASN A 18 -9.67 19.88 -19.56
C ASN A 18 -8.61 20.03 -20.68
N ASN A 19 -8.97 20.72 -21.75
CA ASN A 19 -8.05 21.09 -22.83
C ASN A 19 -7.64 22.57 -22.72
N LEU A 20 -7.49 23.11 -21.50
CA LEU A 20 -7.10 24.51 -21.31
C LEU A 20 -5.67 24.72 -21.81
N THR A 21 -5.46 25.85 -22.48
CA THR A 21 -4.15 26.25 -23.05
C THR A 21 -3.79 27.65 -22.56
N GLY A 22 -2.55 28.08 -22.85
CA GLY A 22 -2.02 29.36 -22.41
C GLY A 22 -1.36 29.26 -21.03
N ILE A 23 -1.22 30.39 -20.33
CA ILE A 23 -0.52 30.48 -19.04
C ILE A 23 -1.48 30.47 -17.85
N ILE A 24 -0.96 30.18 -16.66
CA ILE A 24 -1.66 30.49 -15.40
C ILE A 24 -1.61 32.01 -15.21
N PRO A 25 -2.75 32.73 -15.12
CA PRO A 25 -2.75 34.18 -14.92
C PRO A 25 -2.26 34.55 -13.52
N SER A 26 -1.40 35.57 -13.41
CA SER A 26 -0.88 36.05 -12.12
C SER A 26 -1.97 36.64 -11.23
N GLU A 27 -3.06 37.13 -11.80
CA GLU A 27 -4.20 37.70 -11.07
C GLU A 27 -4.86 36.68 -10.13
N LEU A 28 -4.70 35.38 -10.39
CA LEU A 28 -5.18 34.32 -9.48
C LEU A 28 -4.54 34.42 -8.10
N GLY A 29 -3.35 35.00 -7.96
CA GLY A 29 -2.70 35.26 -6.67
C GLY A 29 -3.49 36.22 -5.75
N SER A 30 -4.53 36.89 -6.26
CA SER A 30 -5.41 37.76 -5.45
C SER A 30 -6.46 36.99 -4.63
N LEU A 31 -6.60 35.68 -4.85
CA LEU A 31 -7.63 34.84 -4.23
C LEU A 31 -7.21 34.36 -2.81
N ALA A 32 -7.06 35.29 -1.87
CA ALA A 32 -6.54 34.99 -0.52
C ALA A 32 -7.32 33.92 0.27
N ALA A 33 -8.59 33.67 -0.05
CA ALA A 33 -9.42 32.65 0.59
C ALA A 33 -9.28 31.25 -0.05
N LEU A 34 -8.50 31.12 -1.12
CA LEU A 34 -8.40 29.87 -1.88
C LEU A 34 -7.60 28.82 -1.10
N GLU A 35 -8.27 27.73 -0.74
CA GLU A 35 -7.74 26.57 -0.02
C GLU A 35 -7.25 25.48 -0.99
N ARG A 36 -7.97 25.31 -2.12
CA ARG A 36 -7.73 24.22 -3.07
C ARG A 36 -7.69 24.74 -4.50
N PHE A 37 -6.55 24.55 -5.15
CA PHE A 37 -6.35 24.96 -6.53
C PHE A 37 -5.86 23.81 -7.41
N SER A 38 -6.64 23.47 -8.43
CA SER A 38 -6.29 22.43 -9.39
C SER A 38 -6.47 22.89 -10.84
N VAL A 39 -5.38 22.85 -11.60
CA VAL A 39 -5.36 23.00 -13.07
C VAL A 39 -4.66 21.82 -13.74
N SER A 40 -4.47 20.73 -13.00
CA SER A 40 -3.78 19.52 -13.49
C SER A 40 -4.44 18.89 -14.71
N ARG A 41 -3.67 18.15 -15.53
CA ARG A 41 -4.18 17.46 -16.74
C ARG A 41 -4.82 18.45 -17.72
N ASN A 42 -4.04 19.44 -18.13
CA ASN A 42 -4.38 20.42 -19.17
C ASN A 42 -3.17 20.60 -20.11
N ASN A 43 -3.25 21.55 -21.04
CA ASN A 43 -2.15 21.92 -21.94
C ASN A 43 -1.64 23.33 -21.61
N LEU A 44 -1.56 23.69 -20.31
CA LEU A 44 -1.03 24.98 -19.88
C LEU A 44 0.50 25.02 -20.06
N THR A 45 1.03 26.20 -20.37
CA THR A 45 2.46 26.43 -20.60
C THR A 45 2.96 27.65 -19.83
N GLY A 46 4.27 27.90 -19.88
CA GLY A 46 4.90 29.02 -19.19
C GLY A 46 5.18 28.74 -17.71
N PRO A 47 5.71 29.73 -16.97
CA PRO A 47 6.11 29.55 -15.59
C PRO A 47 4.94 29.49 -14.62
N ILE A 48 5.18 28.89 -13.45
CA ILE A 48 4.33 29.05 -12.27
C ILE A 48 4.41 30.53 -11.86
N PRO A 49 3.30 31.29 -11.80
CA PRO A 49 3.35 32.70 -11.45
C PRO A 49 3.82 32.89 -10.00
N PRO A 50 4.80 33.78 -9.73
CA PRO A 50 5.23 34.10 -8.37
C PRO A 50 4.09 34.58 -7.48
N GLU A 51 3.07 35.23 -8.03
CA GLU A 51 1.92 35.75 -7.29
C GLU A 51 1.10 34.66 -6.60
N LEU A 52 1.23 33.38 -6.98
CA LEU A 52 0.58 32.28 -6.27
C LEU A 52 1.03 32.14 -4.81
N VAL A 53 2.20 32.69 -4.44
CA VAL A 53 2.63 32.77 -3.02
C VAL A 53 1.67 33.58 -2.15
N ASN A 54 0.88 34.49 -2.74
CA ASN A 54 -0.07 35.32 -1.99
C ASN A 54 -1.33 34.55 -1.56
N LEU A 55 -1.49 33.29 -1.99
CA LEU A 55 -2.59 32.41 -1.59
C LEU A 55 -2.36 31.86 -0.17
N SER A 56 -2.42 32.72 0.84
CA SER A 56 -2.06 32.39 2.23
C SER A 56 -2.89 31.28 2.88
N SER A 57 -4.08 30.98 2.34
CA SER A 57 -4.97 29.92 2.84
C SER A 57 -4.81 28.60 2.07
N LEU A 58 -3.89 28.53 1.10
CA LEU A 58 -3.77 27.40 0.20
C LEU A 58 -3.21 26.17 0.91
N GLU A 59 -3.98 25.09 0.87
CA GLU A 59 -3.64 23.79 1.44
C GLU A 59 -3.27 22.78 0.34
N TYR A 60 -3.89 22.88 -0.85
CA TYR A 60 -3.67 21.93 -1.94
C TYR A 60 -3.42 22.62 -3.28
N LEU A 61 -2.28 22.30 -3.89
CA LEU A 61 -1.86 22.81 -5.19
C LEU A 61 -1.55 21.67 -6.18
N TRP A 62 -2.44 21.48 -7.15
CA TRP A 62 -2.29 20.48 -8.22
C TRP A 62 -2.04 21.15 -9.59
N LEU A 63 -0.80 21.10 -10.05
CA LEU A 63 -0.37 21.65 -11.34
C LEU A 63 0.14 20.58 -12.32
N TYR A 64 0.11 19.31 -11.92
CA TYR A 64 0.71 18.19 -12.65
C TYR A 64 0.09 17.92 -14.04
N SER A 65 0.84 17.23 -14.91
CA SER A 65 0.41 16.89 -16.28
C SER A 65 -0.01 18.12 -17.08
N ASN A 66 0.92 19.05 -17.25
CA ASN A 66 0.82 20.24 -18.11
C ASN A 66 2.15 20.40 -18.88
N GLY A 67 2.36 21.54 -19.53
CA GLY A 67 3.63 21.95 -20.12
C GLY A 67 4.27 23.15 -19.40
N LEU A 68 4.06 23.28 -18.08
CA LEU A 68 4.63 24.37 -17.27
C LEU A 68 6.16 24.28 -17.28
N SER A 69 6.85 25.42 -17.30
CA SER A 69 8.30 25.50 -17.50
C SER A 69 8.98 26.46 -16.52
N GLY A 70 10.31 26.53 -16.53
CA GLY A 70 11.06 27.41 -15.62
C GLY A 70 11.28 26.78 -14.24
N PRO A 71 11.88 27.54 -13.30
CA PRO A 71 12.29 27.00 -12.01
C PRO A 71 11.11 26.81 -11.05
N ILE A 72 11.29 25.92 -10.08
CA ILE A 72 10.49 25.91 -8.85
C ILE A 72 10.86 27.17 -8.07
N LEU A 73 9.88 28.01 -7.75
CA LEU A 73 10.12 29.30 -7.10
C LEU A 73 10.40 29.11 -5.59
N PRO A 74 11.50 29.67 -5.04
CA PRO A 74 11.77 29.69 -3.60
C PRO A 74 10.60 30.22 -2.77
N GLU A 75 9.87 31.20 -3.31
CA GLU A 75 8.73 31.85 -2.67
C GLU A 75 7.62 30.86 -2.32
N LEU A 76 7.48 29.73 -3.02
CA LEU A 76 6.50 28.69 -2.66
C LEU A 76 6.68 28.20 -1.23
N GLY A 77 7.88 28.25 -0.65
CA GLY A 77 8.15 27.93 0.75
C GLY A 77 7.38 28.80 1.77
N GLY A 78 6.87 29.96 1.34
CA GLY A 78 6.07 30.85 2.19
C GLY A 78 4.62 30.37 2.43
N LEU A 79 4.14 29.36 1.71
CA LEU A 79 2.78 28.81 1.84
C LEU A 79 2.68 27.85 3.03
N SER A 80 2.85 28.35 4.25
CA SER A 80 2.97 27.54 5.48
C SER A 80 1.81 26.55 5.75
N GLY A 81 0.62 26.78 5.18
CA GLY A 81 -0.53 25.88 5.27
C GLY A 81 -0.58 24.77 4.21
N LEU A 82 0.37 24.74 3.25
CA LEU A 82 0.33 23.83 2.12
C LEU A 82 0.61 22.39 2.58
N GLN A 83 -0.36 21.51 2.33
CA GLN A 83 -0.33 20.09 2.66
C GLN A 83 -0.01 19.22 1.44
N LEU A 84 -0.32 19.70 0.24
CA LEU A 84 -0.07 18.97 -1.01
C LEU A 84 0.50 19.89 -2.09
N LEU A 85 1.64 19.49 -2.66
CA LEU A 85 2.27 20.10 -3.81
C LEU A 85 2.56 19.04 -4.89
N ARG A 86 1.77 19.06 -5.97
CA ARG A 86 1.92 18.16 -7.11
C ARG A 86 2.22 18.93 -8.39
N ILE A 87 3.46 18.84 -8.85
CA ILE A 87 3.99 19.53 -10.04
C ILE A 87 4.62 18.57 -11.05
N GLU A 88 4.42 17.26 -10.88
CA GLU A 88 4.95 16.21 -11.74
C GLU A 88 4.44 16.28 -13.19
N ALA A 89 5.18 15.68 -14.11
CA ALA A 89 4.85 15.65 -15.55
C ALA A 89 4.63 17.07 -16.12
N ASN A 90 5.67 17.89 -16.00
CA ASN A 90 5.80 19.23 -16.58
C ASN A 90 7.21 19.38 -17.20
N ASN A 91 7.60 20.59 -17.59
CA ASN A 91 8.93 20.94 -18.11
C ASN A 91 9.67 21.87 -17.14
N LEU A 92 9.53 21.67 -15.83
CA LEU A 92 10.24 22.47 -14.82
C LEU A 92 11.73 22.14 -14.81
N GLU A 93 12.56 23.14 -14.51
CA GLU A 93 14.01 23.07 -14.65
C GLU A 93 14.76 23.51 -13.38
N GLY A 94 16.01 23.07 -13.26
CA GLY A 94 16.91 23.51 -12.18
C GLY A 94 16.73 22.75 -10.84
N PRO A 95 17.30 23.26 -9.75
CA PRO A 95 17.28 22.59 -8.45
C PRO A 95 15.97 22.82 -7.68
N VAL A 96 15.70 21.95 -6.71
CA VAL A 96 14.67 22.19 -5.69
C VAL A 96 15.17 23.27 -4.72
N PRO A 97 14.46 24.39 -4.54
CA PRO A 97 14.85 25.42 -3.58
C PRO A 97 14.81 24.91 -2.13
N PRO A 98 15.79 25.26 -1.28
CA PRO A 98 15.79 24.88 0.13
C PRO A 98 14.58 25.40 0.91
N GLU A 99 13.94 26.47 0.44
CA GLU A 99 12.74 27.08 1.02
C GLU A 99 11.54 26.12 1.02
N ILE A 100 11.51 25.12 0.14
CA ILE A 100 10.48 24.07 0.17
C ILE A 100 10.46 23.32 1.52
N GLY A 101 11.60 23.23 2.21
CA GLY A 101 11.68 22.68 3.56
C GLY A 101 10.94 23.49 4.64
N GLN A 102 10.44 24.70 4.33
CA GLN A 102 9.64 25.52 5.25
C GLN A 102 8.16 25.12 5.27
N LEU A 103 7.71 24.28 4.34
CA LEU A 103 6.32 23.81 4.23
C LEU A 103 6.03 22.70 5.24
N THR A 104 6.16 22.96 6.54
CA THR A 104 6.12 21.90 7.57
C THR A 104 4.78 21.16 7.69
N ALA A 105 3.71 21.64 7.06
CA ALA A 105 2.42 20.96 6.96
C ALA A 105 2.34 19.98 5.76
N LEU A 106 3.38 19.94 4.91
CA LEU A 106 3.37 19.20 3.65
C LEU A 106 3.41 17.69 3.89
N ARG A 107 2.43 17.01 3.31
CA ARG A 107 2.26 15.55 3.33
C ARG A 107 2.59 14.91 2.00
N PHE A 108 2.37 15.62 0.89
CA PHE A 108 2.57 15.09 -0.46
C PHE A 108 3.42 16.04 -1.30
N LEU A 109 4.57 15.56 -1.77
CA LEU A 109 5.51 16.30 -2.60
C LEU A 109 5.92 15.49 -3.84
N ALA A 110 5.49 15.93 -5.02
CA ALA A 110 5.80 15.25 -6.28
C ALA A 110 6.42 16.18 -7.33
N PHE A 111 7.64 15.84 -7.73
CA PHE A 111 8.45 16.46 -8.77
C PHE A 111 8.63 15.60 -10.03
N SER A 112 8.21 14.33 -9.97
CA SER A 112 8.51 13.32 -10.98
C SER A 112 8.26 13.77 -12.42
N ASN A 113 8.97 13.18 -13.39
CA ASN A 113 8.78 13.43 -14.81
C ASN A 113 8.91 14.93 -15.20
N ASN A 114 9.87 15.63 -14.59
CA ASN A 114 10.37 16.92 -15.05
C ASN A 114 11.85 16.73 -15.40
N ALA A 115 12.11 16.41 -16.67
CA ALA A 115 13.43 15.91 -17.11
C ALA A 115 14.58 16.92 -16.93
N GLU A 116 14.27 18.21 -16.76
CA GLU A 116 15.26 19.29 -16.59
C GLU A 116 15.46 19.69 -15.12
N LEU A 117 14.68 19.12 -14.17
CA LEU A 117 14.99 19.25 -12.75
C LEU A 117 16.24 18.44 -12.43
N SER A 118 17.19 19.06 -11.72
CA SER A 118 18.50 18.47 -11.47
C SER A 118 19.13 18.92 -10.17
N GLY A 119 20.03 18.10 -9.63
CA GLY A 119 20.85 18.44 -8.47
C GLY A 119 20.46 17.72 -7.19
N ILE A 120 21.17 18.06 -6.12
CA ILE A 120 21.02 17.41 -4.81
C ILE A 120 19.78 17.98 -4.12
N LEU A 121 18.91 17.11 -3.60
CA LEU A 121 17.78 17.54 -2.77
C LEU A 121 18.30 18.28 -1.52
N PRO A 122 17.75 19.46 -1.18
CA PRO A 122 18.28 20.28 -0.11
C PRO A 122 18.03 19.64 1.25
N ALA A 123 19.04 19.70 2.14
CA ALA A 123 18.95 19.12 3.49
C ALA A 123 17.79 19.68 4.33
N SER A 124 17.31 20.89 4.01
CA SER A 124 16.14 21.50 4.66
C SER A 124 14.86 20.68 4.48
N LEU A 125 14.75 19.79 3.49
CA LEU A 125 13.59 18.89 3.36
C LEU A 125 13.41 17.97 4.56
N THR A 126 14.48 17.69 5.32
CA THR A 126 14.39 16.90 6.57
C THR A 126 13.51 17.54 7.64
N ALA A 127 13.15 18.82 7.51
CA ALA A 127 12.20 19.50 8.39
C ALA A 127 10.73 19.10 8.11
N LEU A 128 10.45 18.45 6.98
CA LEU A 128 9.12 17.99 6.60
C LEU A 128 8.81 16.66 7.29
N VAL A 129 8.49 16.73 8.59
CA VAL A 129 8.26 15.55 9.44
C VAL A 129 6.92 14.85 9.21
N GLU A 130 5.95 15.55 8.61
CA GLU A 130 4.64 15.03 8.24
C GLU A 130 4.61 14.48 6.80
N LEU A 131 5.76 14.39 6.11
CA LEU A 131 5.80 14.03 4.70
C LEU A 131 5.53 12.52 4.50
N GLU A 132 4.42 12.22 3.85
CA GLU A 132 3.95 10.86 3.54
C GLU A 132 4.41 10.43 2.13
N GLU A 133 4.49 11.33 1.15
CA GLU A 133 4.89 11.00 -0.22
C GLU A 133 5.98 11.94 -0.76
N LEU A 134 7.08 11.37 -1.24
CA LEU A 134 8.14 12.07 -1.97
C LEU A 134 8.47 11.36 -3.27
N LEU A 135 8.19 12.01 -4.40
CA LEU A 135 8.42 11.44 -5.72
C LEU A 135 9.22 12.40 -6.60
N ALA A 136 10.38 11.93 -7.05
CA ALA A 136 11.31 12.66 -7.91
C ALA A 136 11.83 11.79 -9.07
N GLY A 137 11.15 10.68 -9.39
CA GLY A 137 11.58 9.80 -10.47
C GLY A 137 11.42 10.44 -11.85
N GLY A 138 12.30 10.12 -12.81
CA GLY A 138 12.28 10.78 -14.12
C GLY A 138 12.72 12.25 -14.08
N THR A 139 13.60 12.57 -13.13
CA THR A 139 14.34 13.83 -12.99
C THR A 139 15.81 13.50 -12.74
N ASP A 140 16.71 14.48 -12.85
CA ASP A 140 18.11 14.37 -12.41
C ASP A 140 18.28 14.82 -10.94
N LEU A 141 17.20 14.84 -10.15
CA LEU A 141 17.24 15.09 -8.71
C LEU A 141 17.71 13.84 -7.96
N CYS A 142 18.52 14.06 -6.94
CA CYS A 142 19.08 12.97 -6.17
C CYS A 142 19.11 13.24 -4.66
N ALA A 143 18.90 12.19 -3.88
CA ALA A 143 19.03 12.20 -2.43
C ALA A 143 20.52 12.12 -2.03
N PRO A 144 21.01 13.02 -1.16
CA PRO A 144 22.35 12.92 -0.61
C PRO A 144 22.51 11.70 0.31
N SER A 145 23.75 11.24 0.45
CA SER A 145 24.12 10.08 1.27
C SER A 145 24.31 10.41 2.76
N ASP A 146 23.90 11.60 3.20
CA ASP A 146 24.00 12.05 4.59
C ASP A 146 23.10 11.19 5.52
N PRO A 147 23.58 10.75 6.70
CA PRO A 147 22.83 9.88 7.59
C PRO A 147 21.47 10.42 8.03
N ASP A 148 21.36 11.73 8.31
CA ASP A 148 20.10 12.33 8.77
C ASP A 148 19.08 12.37 7.62
N PHE A 149 19.54 12.68 6.41
CA PHE A 149 18.70 12.64 5.21
C PHE A 149 18.21 11.23 4.90
N VAL A 150 19.10 10.24 4.96
CA VAL A 150 18.75 8.82 4.76
C VAL A 150 17.76 8.34 5.82
N HIS A 151 17.93 8.76 7.07
CA HIS A 151 17.01 8.42 8.14
C HIS A 151 15.62 9.04 7.92
N TRP A 152 15.57 10.32 7.53
CA TRP A 152 14.33 11.00 7.17
C TRP A 152 13.59 10.30 6.02
N LEU A 153 14.30 9.94 4.95
CA LEU A 153 13.71 9.20 3.82
C LEU A 153 13.12 7.84 4.24
N ALA A 154 13.71 7.17 5.23
CA ALA A 154 13.20 5.89 5.72
C ALA A 154 11.85 6.03 6.46
N GLY A 155 11.49 7.24 6.89
CA GLY A 155 10.19 7.55 7.50
C GLY A 155 9.06 7.81 6.51
N ILE A 156 9.37 8.11 5.25
CA ILE A 156 8.38 8.51 4.24
C ILE A 156 7.60 7.28 3.73
N ASP A 157 6.30 7.45 3.55
CA ASP A 157 5.40 6.35 3.21
C ASP A 157 5.58 5.81 1.81
N LYS A 158 5.63 6.74 0.87
CA LYS A 158 5.70 6.47 -0.55
C LYS A 158 6.86 7.25 -1.14
N LEU A 159 7.90 6.52 -1.54
CA LEU A 159 9.17 7.12 -1.90
C LEU A 159 9.62 6.68 -3.29
N ARG A 160 10.03 7.64 -4.10
CA ARG A 160 10.77 7.37 -5.35
C ARG A 160 11.76 8.48 -5.63
N VAL A 161 12.99 8.30 -5.17
CA VAL A 161 14.09 9.25 -5.36
C VAL A 161 15.38 8.48 -5.68
N ALA A 162 16.15 8.96 -6.66
CA ALA A 162 17.45 8.41 -6.96
C ALA A 162 18.46 8.80 -5.87
N ARG A 163 19.51 8.02 -5.65
CA ARG A 163 20.65 8.46 -4.80
C ARG A 163 21.64 9.24 -5.65
N CYS A 164 22.34 10.23 -5.09
CA CYS A 164 23.30 11.01 -5.88
C CYS A 164 24.47 10.19 -6.43
N ASP A 165 24.79 9.08 -5.77
CA ASP A 165 25.83 8.14 -6.20
C ASP A 165 25.27 7.01 -7.10
N ALA A 166 23.98 7.06 -7.47
CA ALA A 166 23.37 6.09 -8.37
C ALA A 166 23.88 6.31 -9.80
N GLY A 167 24.71 5.40 -10.30
CA GLY A 167 25.25 5.45 -11.67
C GLY A 167 26.73 5.85 -11.77
N THR A 168 27.35 6.35 -10.70
CA THR A 168 28.80 6.56 -10.62
C THR A 168 29.50 5.26 -10.17
N GLY A 169 29.69 4.34 -11.12
CA GLY A 169 30.61 3.20 -10.94
C GLY A 169 30.16 2.04 -10.06
N SER A 170 29.00 2.09 -9.39
CA SER A 170 28.48 0.91 -8.69
C SER A 170 27.89 -0.09 -9.69
N THR A 171 28.72 -1.07 -10.04
CA THR A 171 28.43 -2.15 -10.98
C THR A 171 27.99 -3.42 -10.28
N ALA A 172 27.41 -3.33 -9.08
CA ALA A 172 26.89 -4.51 -8.41
C ALA A 172 25.67 -4.24 -7.55
N TYR A 173 24.77 -5.21 -7.56
CA TYR A 173 23.59 -5.20 -6.70
C TYR A 173 23.17 -6.63 -6.36
N LEU A 174 22.34 -6.72 -5.33
CA LEU A 174 21.63 -7.93 -4.94
C LEU A 174 20.17 -7.78 -5.36
N THR A 175 19.50 -8.87 -5.75
CA THR A 175 18.08 -8.84 -6.09
C THR A 175 17.35 -10.07 -5.55
N GLN A 176 16.14 -9.86 -5.03
CA GLN A 176 15.25 -10.94 -4.54
C GLN A 176 14.03 -11.15 -5.44
N ALA A 177 13.43 -10.07 -5.93
CA ALA A 177 12.28 -10.10 -6.84
C ALA A 177 12.42 -9.11 -7.99
N VAL A 178 12.86 -7.90 -7.68
CA VAL A 178 13.12 -6.82 -8.64
C VAL A 178 14.23 -5.95 -8.07
N GLN A 179 15.06 -5.36 -8.93
CA GLN A 179 16.07 -4.38 -8.54
C GLN A 179 16.14 -3.27 -9.57
N SER A 180 16.22 -2.03 -9.11
CA SER A 180 16.58 -0.88 -9.92
C SER A 180 17.95 -0.36 -9.49
N ARG A 181 18.76 0.07 -10.47
CA ARG A 181 20.06 0.73 -10.23
C ARG A 181 19.90 2.19 -9.84
N GLU A 182 18.84 2.82 -10.32
CA GLU A 182 18.53 4.23 -10.09
C GLU A 182 17.76 4.43 -8.79
N PHE A 183 16.78 3.55 -8.53
CA PHE A 183 15.93 3.57 -7.35
C PHE A 183 16.19 2.31 -6.52
N PRO A 184 17.12 2.34 -5.53
CA PRO A 184 17.48 1.17 -4.77
C PRO A 184 16.27 0.53 -4.09
N VAL A 185 16.10 -0.78 -4.28
CA VAL A 185 15.06 -1.58 -3.62
C VAL A 185 15.67 -2.25 -2.39
N PRO A 186 15.09 -2.07 -1.18
CA PRO A 186 15.57 -2.76 0.01
C PRO A 186 15.42 -4.28 -0.11
N LEU A 187 16.37 -5.02 0.46
CA LEU A 187 16.31 -6.48 0.56
C LEU A 187 15.65 -6.89 1.88
N LEU A 188 15.04 -8.06 1.89
CA LEU A 188 14.45 -8.66 3.09
C LEU A 188 15.44 -9.61 3.73
N ALA A 189 15.63 -9.46 5.04
CA ALA A 189 16.49 -10.35 5.82
C ALA A 189 15.98 -11.79 5.78
N GLY A 190 16.88 -12.78 5.78
CA GLY A 190 16.51 -14.19 5.77
C GLY A 190 15.90 -14.70 4.46
N LYS A 191 16.05 -13.95 3.36
CA LYS A 191 15.74 -14.42 2.00
C LYS A 191 17.00 -14.45 1.14
N GLU A 192 17.14 -15.51 0.34
CA GLU A 192 18.21 -15.61 -0.65
C GLU A 192 18.13 -14.46 -1.65
N ALA A 193 19.28 -14.04 -2.16
CA ALA A 193 19.38 -13.01 -3.20
C ALA A 193 20.36 -13.44 -4.29
N LEU A 194 20.16 -12.92 -5.50
CA LEU A 194 21.16 -13.03 -6.56
C LEU A 194 22.08 -11.80 -6.50
N LEU A 195 23.36 -12.02 -6.23
CA LEU A 195 24.40 -11.03 -6.50
C LEU A 195 24.62 -10.94 -8.02
N ARG A 196 24.62 -9.73 -8.55
CA ARG A 196 25.01 -9.42 -9.93
C ARG A 196 26.12 -8.40 -9.92
N VAL A 197 27.21 -8.68 -10.63
CA VAL A 197 28.37 -7.80 -10.81
C VAL A 197 28.62 -7.58 -12.29
N PHE A 198 28.77 -6.33 -12.72
CA PHE A 198 28.88 -5.90 -14.11
C PHE A 198 30.25 -5.27 -14.38
N ALA A 199 31.23 -6.06 -14.80
CA ALA A 199 32.49 -5.48 -15.25
C ALA A 199 32.27 -4.71 -16.56
N THR A 200 32.67 -3.44 -16.62
CA THR A 200 32.69 -2.63 -17.85
C THR A 200 34.10 -2.11 -18.12
N ALA A 201 34.46 -2.00 -19.39
CA ALA A 201 35.71 -1.42 -19.85
C ALA A 201 35.47 -0.07 -20.53
N ALA A 202 36.43 0.86 -20.47
CA ALA A 202 36.30 2.15 -21.15
C ALA A 202 36.27 2.03 -22.69
N GLN A 203 36.80 0.92 -23.22
CA GLN A 203 36.96 0.71 -24.66
C GLN A 203 36.63 -0.74 -25.07
N PRO A 204 36.20 -0.97 -26.32
CA PRO A 204 36.04 -2.32 -26.85
C PRO A 204 37.34 -3.12 -26.75
N ASN A 205 37.23 -4.40 -26.38
CA ASN A 205 38.37 -5.28 -26.12
C ASN A 205 38.03 -6.72 -26.53
N SER A 206 39.04 -7.59 -26.50
CA SER A 206 38.88 -9.05 -26.68
C SER A 206 39.17 -9.83 -25.39
N GLU A 207 39.27 -9.13 -24.26
CA GLU A 207 39.60 -9.74 -22.98
C GLU A 207 38.47 -10.62 -22.47
N ARG A 208 38.83 -11.66 -21.72
CA ARG A 208 37.84 -12.50 -21.05
C ARG A 208 37.21 -11.73 -19.89
N MET A 209 35.90 -11.87 -19.68
CA MET A 209 35.27 -11.34 -18.47
C MET A 209 35.94 -11.90 -17.21
N PRO A 210 36.45 -11.04 -16.31
CA PRO A 210 37.35 -11.45 -15.24
C PRO A 210 36.66 -12.26 -14.15
N PRO A 211 37.42 -13.04 -13.35
CA PRO A 211 36.90 -13.59 -12.11
C PRO A 211 36.55 -12.46 -11.13
N VAL A 212 35.57 -12.71 -10.27
CA VAL A 212 35.10 -11.75 -9.26
C VAL A 212 35.07 -12.43 -7.91
N ARG A 213 35.53 -11.74 -6.87
CA ARG A 213 35.35 -12.15 -5.47
C ARG A 213 34.47 -11.14 -4.77
N ALA A 214 33.34 -11.60 -4.23
CA ALA A 214 32.51 -10.78 -3.35
C ALA A 214 32.67 -11.26 -1.90
N THR A 215 33.03 -10.35 -1.00
CA THR A 215 33.15 -10.61 0.44
C THR A 215 32.09 -9.81 1.17
N PHE A 216 31.31 -10.48 2.01
CA PHE A 216 30.23 -9.91 2.80
C PHE A 216 30.64 -9.81 4.26
N PHE A 217 30.25 -8.73 4.93
CA PHE A 217 30.63 -8.41 6.29
C PHE A 217 29.40 -8.09 7.15
N LEU A 218 29.43 -8.51 8.41
CA LEU A 218 28.53 -8.06 9.47
C LEU A 218 29.37 -7.64 10.66
N GLU A 219 29.04 -6.51 11.28
CA GLU A 219 29.75 -5.97 12.46
C GLU A 219 31.28 -5.92 12.30
N GLY A 220 31.76 -5.61 11.09
CA GLY A 220 33.19 -5.56 10.81
C GLY A 220 33.81 -6.88 10.32
N ALA A 221 33.20 -8.04 10.61
CA ALA A 221 33.76 -9.37 10.34
C ALA A 221 33.24 -9.99 9.04
N PRO A 222 34.08 -10.70 8.26
CA PRO A 222 33.64 -11.38 7.05
C PRO A 222 32.75 -12.58 7.42
N VAL A 223 31.56 -12.65 6.83
CA VAL A 223 30.55 -13.69 7.08
C VAL A 223 30.32 -14.61 5.89
N HIS A 224 30.61 -14.14 4.67
CA HIS A 224 30.47 -14.95 3.45
C HIS A 224 31.43 -14.47 2.36
N VAL A 225 31.91 -15.39 1.54
CA VAL A 225 32.74 -15.11 0.36
C VAL A 225 32.16 -15.88 -0.83
N ALA A 226 31.86 -15.17 -1.91
CA ALA A 226 31.45 -15.74 -3.18
C ALA A 226 32.53 -15.50 -4.24
N ASP A 227 33.21 -16.59 -4.61
CA ASP A 227 34.19 -16.61 -5.71
C ASP A 227 33.49 -16.99 -7.02
N ILE A 228 33.41 -16.04 -7.95
CA ILE A 228 32.75 -16.18 -9.24
C ILE A 228 33.82 -16.33 -10.33
N PRO A 229 33.84 -17.46 -11.06
CA PRO A 229 34.83 -17.66 -12.12
C PRO A 229 34.57 -16.72 -13.30
N GLY A 230 35.65 -16.30 -13.96
CA GLY A 230 35.56 -15.52 -15.20
C GLY A 230 34.85 -16.29 -16.31
N LYS A 231 34.29 -15.58 -17.30
CA LYS A 231 33.47 -16.17 -18.38
C LYS A 231 34.02 -15.80 -19.76
N PRO A 232 33.90 -16.66 -20.77
CA PRO A 232 34.34 -16.34 -22.13
C PRO A 232 33.53 -15.16 -22.69
N GLY A 233 34.18 -14.35 -23.53
CA GLY A 233 33.59 -13.18 -24.18
C GLY A 233 34.19 -11.86 -23.69
N PRO A 234 34.08 -10.79 -24.52
CA PRO A 234 34.66 -9.47 -24.25
C PRO A 234 34.01 -8.80 -23.04
N ILE A 235 34.75 -7.93 -22.35
CA ILE A 235 34.20 -7.05 -21.32
C ILE A 235 33.40 -5.95 -22.02
N PRO A 236 32.09 -5.77 -21.73
CA PRO A 236 31.26 -4.77 -22.39
C PRO A 236 31.69 -3.34 -22.02
N THR A 237 31.40 -2.38 -22.88
CA THR A 237 31.66 -0.96 -22.58
C THR A 237 30.55 -0.29 -21.77
N THR A 238 29.41 -0.96 -21.64
CA THR A 238 28.25 -0.50 -20.88
C THR A 238 27.64 -1.65 -20.10
N VAL A 239 26.88 -1.32 -19.06
CA VAL A 239 26.16 -2.33 -18.26
C VAL A 239 25.03 -2.94 -19.10
N VAL A 240 24.98 -4.27 -19.18
CA VAL A 240 23.92 -5.02 -19.88
C VAL A 240 23.14 -5.86 -18.88
N GLU A 241 22.06 -5.30 -18.35
CA GLU A 241 21.30 -5.94 -17.26
C GLU A 241 20.40 -7.07 -17.75
N GLY A 242 19.89 -7.00 -18.98
CA GLY A 242 18.94 -7.96 -19.54
C GLY A 242 19.50 -9.34 -19.87
N ASP A 243 20.79 -9.60 -19.61
CA ASP A 243 21.45 -10.87 -19.89
C ASP A 243 22.35 -11.33 -18.73
N LEU A 244 22.03 -12.46 -18.12
CA LEU A 244 22.80 -13.07 -17.02
C LEU A 244 24.21 -13.49 -17.47
N ARG A 245 24.47 -13.66 -18.76
CA ARG A 245 25.81 -13.97 -19.28
C ARG A 245 26.73 -12.75 -19.27
N MET A 246 26.16 -11.54 -19.29
CA MET A 246 26.87 -10.26 -19.29
C MET A 246 27.13 -9.72 -17.87
N SER A 247 26.97 -10.57 -16.86
CA SER A 247 27.24 -10.26 -15.45
C SER A 247 27.87 -11.48 -14.78
N SER A 248 28.72 -11.24 -13.78
CA SER A 248 29.17 -12.25 -12.82
C SER A 248 28.10 -12.39 -11.75
N ASN A 249 27.56 -13.60 -11.57
CA ASN A 249 26.44 -13.82 -10.66
C ASN A 249 26.74 -14.92 -9.65
N ALA A 250 26.24 -14.75 -8.42
CA ALA A 250 26.28 -15.75 -7.37
C ALA A 250 24.99 -15.72 -6.56
N ALA A 251 24.50 -16.88 -6.13
CA ALA A 251 23.47 -16.95 -5.10
C ALA A 251 24.09 -16.57 -3.76
N VAL A 252 23.45 -15.68 -3.03
CA VAL A 252 23.83 -15.30 -1.67
C VAL A 252 22.82 -15.94 -0.71
N PRO A 253 23.28 -16.81 0.21
CA PRO A 253 22.40 -17.53 1.12
C PRO A 253 21.61 -16.61 2.06
N ALA A 254 20.38 -17.02 2.40
CA ALA A 254 19.46 -16.27 3.26
C ALA A 254 20.07 -15.84 4.60
N GLU A 255 20.91 -16.68 5.22
CA GLU A 255 21.58 -16.41 6.49
C GLU A 255 22.58 -15.25 6.43
N VAL A 256 23.09 -14.91 5.23
CA VAL A 256 24.01 -13.78 5.02
C VAL A 256 23.26 -12.46 4.97
N LEU A 257 22.02 -12.46 4.45
CA LEU A 257 21.20 -11.27 4.30
C LEU A 257 20.60 -10.88 5.65
N GLN A 258 21.35 -10.07 6.41
CA GLN A 258 20.95 -9.54 7.71
C GLN A 258 21.09 -8.00 7.74
N PRO A 259 20.33 -7.27 8.58
CA PRO A 259 20.54 -5.85 8.78
C PRO A 259 22.00 -5.52 9.17
N GLY A 260 22.53 -4.42 8.62
CA GLY A 260 23.93 -4.03 8.82
C GLY A 260 24.93 -4.74 7.88
N LEU A 261 24.45 -5.49 6.89
CA LEU A 261 25.28 -6.13 5.88
C LEU A 261 26.06 -5.10 5.07
N GLU A 262 27.36 -5.34 4.92
CA GLU A 262 28.22 -4.62 4.00
C GLU A 262 28.85 -5.59 3.00
N MET A 263 29.24 -5.12 1.83
CA MET A 263 29.97 -5.93 0.85
C MET A 263 31.16 -5.20 0.24
N VAL A 264 32.14 -6.00 -0.17
CA VAL A 264 33.30 -5.60 -0.98
C VAL A 264 33.36 -6.54 -2.16
N ILE A 265 33.55 -5.99 -3.35
CA ILE A 265 33.68 -6.75 -4.58
C ILE A 265 35.04 -6.44 -5.19
N GLU A 266 35.80 -7.48 -5.47
CA GLU A 266 37.09 -7.43 -6.14
C GLU A 266 36.91 -8.03 -7.53
N VAL A 267 37.18 -7.23 -8.55
CA VAL A 267 37.12 -7.63 -9.96
C VAL A 267 38.55 -7.90 -10.42
N ASP A 268 38.78 -9.08 -10.96
CA ASP A 268 40.12 -9.59 -11.27
C ASP A 268 41.06 -9.57 -10.05
N PRO A 269 40.76 -10.33 -8.98
CA PRO A 269 41.62 -10.39 -7.78
C PRO A 269 43.04 -10.92 -8.08
N GLY A 270 43.27 -11.50 -9.26
CA GLY A 270 44.59 -11.92 -9.71
C GLY A 270 45.43 -10.82 -10.39
N GLY A 271 44.84 -9.66 -10.72
CA GLY A 271 45.52 -8.58 -11.42
C GLY A 271 46.03 -8.99 -12.81
N THR A 272 45.25 -9.80 -13.53
CA THR A 272 45.57 -10.36 -14.84
C THR A 272 45.11 -9.52 -16.03
N LEU A 273 44.18 -8.58 -15.81
CA LEU A 273 43.66 -7.68 -16.83
C LEU A 273 44.64 -6.56 -17.17
N ASP A 274 44.61 -6.13 -18.43
CA ASP A 274 45.34 -4.94 -18.87
C ASP A 274 44.80 -3.69 -18.15
N PRO A 275 45.63 -2.97 -17.37
CA PRO A 275 45.22 -1.74 -16.69
C PRO A 275 44.69 -0.66 -17.64
N ALA A 276 45.08 -0.67 -18.92
CA ALA A 276 44.62 0.29 -19.92
C ALA A 276 43.13 0.15 -20.28
N LEU A 277 42.47 -0.94 -19.86
CA LEU A 277 41.04 -1.14 -20.07
C LEU A 277 40.15 -0.33 -19.11
N GLU A 278 40.75 0.24 -18.06
CA GLU A 278 40.06 1.04 -17.04
C GLU A 278 38.86 0.30 -16.41
N VAL A 279 39.01 -1.01 -16.21
CA VAL A 279 38.02 -1.84 -15.51
C VAL A 279 38.19 -1.62 -14.00
N ALA A 280 37.09 -1.27 -13.32
CA ALA A 280 37.09 -1.11 -11.86
C ALA A 280 37.56 -2.41 -11.18
N SER A 281 38.67 -2.36 -10.46
CA SER A 281 39.26 -3.54 -9.77
C SER A 281 38.62 -3.81 -8.40
N ARG A 282 37.95 -2.82 -7.81
CA ARG A 282 37.32 -2.93 -6.49
C ARG A 282 36.08 -2.05 -6.38
N ILE A 283 35.04 -2.55 -5.73
CA ILE A 283 33.78 -1.83 -5.46
C ILE A 283 33.42 -2.02 -3.97
N PRO A 284 33.23 -0.94 -3.20
CA PRO A 284 33.62 0.43 -3.55
C PRO A 284 35.16 0.54 -3.66
N GLU A 285 35.69 1.61 -4.24
CA GLU A 285 37.16 1.78 -4.33
C GLU A 285 37.84 1.78 -2.95
N THR A 286 37.17 2.38 -1.95
CA THR A 286 37.62 2.42 -0.56
C THR A 286 36.47 2.05 0.39
N GLY A 287 36.79 1.48 1.56
CA GLY A 287 35.78 1.07 2.54
C GLY A 287 34.95 -0.13 2.07
N ARG A 288 33.66 -0.13 2.43
CA ARG A 288 32.69 -1.19 2.14
C ARG A 288 31.36 -0.56 1.72
N LEU A 289 30.63 -1.24 0.85
CA LEU A 289 29.32 -0.79 0.39
C LEU A 289 28.26 -1.33 1.34
N ALA A 290 27.51 -0.44 2.00
CA ALA A 290 26.36 -0.83 2.79
C ALA A 290 25.24 -1.39 1.89
N VAL A 291 24.64 -2.50 2.33
CA VAL A 291 23.50 -3.13 1.67
C VAL A 291 22.25 -2.86 2.52
N ASP A 292 21.21 -2.25 1.93
CA ASP A 292 19.94 -2.02 2.61
C ASP A 292 19.19 -3.36 2.77
N VAL A 293 19.35 -3.98 3.94
CA VAL A 293 18.67 -5.21 4.33
C VAL A 293 17.77 -4.91 5.53
N ARG A 294 16.48 -5.23 5.40
CA ARG A 294 15.46 -4.95 6.40
C ARG A 294 14.89 -6.24 6.98
N ALA A 295 14.85 -6.31 8.31
CA ALA A 295 14.11 -7.36 8.99
C ALA A 295 12.61 -7.06 8.86
N MET A 296 11.86 -8.02 8.30
CA MET A 296 10.43 -7.87 8.08
C MET A 296 9.67 -8.80 9.03
N PRO A 297 8.62 -8.33 9.72
CA PRO A 297 7.86 -9.21 10.59
C PRO A 297 7.08 -10.27 9.79
N VAL A 298 6.76 -11.36 10.47
CA VAL A 298 5.97 -12.46 9.91
C VAL A 298 4.57 -11.94 9.61
N LEU A 299 4.06 -12.20 8.40
CA LEU A 299 2.69 -11.84 8.07
C LEU A 299 1.74 -12.83 8.75
N ASP A 300 1.05 -12.38 9.80
CA ASP A 300 -0.03 -13.12 10.46
C ASP A 300 -1.31 -13.01 9.62
N LEU A 301 -1.73 -14.13 9.02
CA LEU A 301 -2.84 -14.19 8.07
C LEU A 301 -3.81 -15.30 8.46
N THR A 302 -5.03 -14.88 8.81
CA THR A 302 -6.16 -15.76 9.05
C THR A 302 -6.95 -15.95 7.76
N LEU A 303 -7.01 -17.18 7.27
CA LEU A 303 -7.77 -17.54 6.07
C LEU A 303 -9.14 -18.07 6.48
N ILE A 304 -10.20 -17.44 5.96
CA ILE A 304 -11.60 -17.76 6.29
C ILE A 304 -12.26 -18.46 5.09
N PRO A 305 -12.65 -19.74 5.23
CA PRO A 305 -13.44 -20.41 4.20
C PRO A 305 -14.86 -19.83 4.19
N LEU A 306 -15.22 -19.09 3.13
CA LEU A 306 -16.54 -18.51 2.96
C LEU A 306 -17.45 -19.47 2.19
N ILE A 307 -18.58 -19.85 2.80
CA ILE A 307 -19.55 -20.78 2.23
C ILE A 307 -20.84 -20.01 1.91
N TRP A 308 -21.10 -19.80 0.63
CA TRP A 308 -22.36 -19.16 0.20
C TRP A 308 -23.53 -20.13 0.38
N GLU A 309 -24.58 -19.72 1.09
CA GLU A 309 -25.68 -20.62 1.47
C GLU A 309 -26.49 -21.14 0.27
N GLU A 310 -26.62 -20.36 -0.80
CA GLU A 310 -27.41 -20.78 -1.97
C GLU A 310 -26.68 -21.84 -2.80
N GLN A 311 -25.35 -21.81 -2.84
CA GLN A 311 -24.50 -22.77 -3.56
C GLN A 311 -23.25 -23.11 -2.73
N PRO A 312 -23.39 -23.98 -1.71
CA PRO A 312 -22.31 -24.24 -0.76
C PRO A 312 -21.19 -25.10 -1.39
N GLU A 313 -20.03 -24.49 -1.64
CA GLU A 313 -18.84 -25.20 -2.10
C GLU A 313 -17.81 -25.37 -0.98
N ARG A 314 -17.67 -26.59 -0.48
CA ARG A 314 -16.85 -26.88 0.70
C ARG A 314 -15.38 -27.20 0.41
N ARG A 315 -14.99 -27.35 -0.86
CA ARG A 315 -13.59 -27.62 -1.25
C ARG A 315 -12.61 -26.55 -0.75
N VAL A 316 -13.09 -25.32 -0.59
CA VAL A 316 -12.29 -24.22 -0.06
C VAL A 316 -11.83 -24.45 1.39
N VAL A 317 -12.57 -25.27 2.16
CA VAL A 317 -12.19 -25.63 3.54
C VAL A 317 -10.92 -26.48 3.55
N ASP A 318 -10.91 -27.56 2.75
CA ASP A 318 -9.76 -28.46 2.63
C ASP A 318 -8.54 -27.69 2.11
N LEU A 319 -8.76 -26.86 1.09
CA LEU A 319 -7.73 -26.01 0.50
C LEU A 319 -7.08 -25.05 1.50
N ILE A 320 -7.87 -24.36 2.32
CA ILE A 320 -7.34 -23.50 3.39
C ILE A 320 -6.59 -24.32 4.43
N GLY A 321 -7.07 -25.53 4.75
CA GLY A 321 -6.37 -26.47 5.62
C GLY A 321 -4.99 -26.84 5.07
N GLU A 322 -4.88 -27.11 3.77
CA GLU A 322 -3.62 -27.38 3.07
C GLU A 322 -2.68 -26.17 3.08
N MET A 323 -3.20 -24.97 2.83
CA MET A 323 -2.43 -23.72 2.91
C MET A 323 -1.87 -23.46 4.33
N ALA A 324 -2.65 -23.76 5.37
CA ALA A 324 -2.23 -23.60 6.75
C ALA A 324 -1.24 -24.70 7.19
N ALA A 325 -1.35 -25.91 6.63
CA ALA A 325 -0.43 -27.01 6.91
C ALA A 325 0.95 -26.83 6.24
N ASP A 326 1.00 -26.20 5.06
CA ASP A 326 2.24 -25.92 4.34
C ASP A 326 2.31 -24.46 3.82
N PRO A 327 2.43 -23.46 4.71
CA PRO A 327 2.48 -22.06 4.32
C PRO A 327 3.71 -21.70 3.47
N THR A 328 4.77 -22.52 3.54
CA THR A 328 6.03 -22.32 2.83
C THR A 328 6.07 -22.93 1.43
N GLY A 329 5.35 -24.02 1.20
CA GLY A 329 5.38 -24.78 -0.05
C GLY A 329 4.10 -24.67 -0.88
N HIS A 330 2.95 -24.30 -0.29
CA HIS A 330 1.67 -24.30 -1.00
C HIS A 330 1.65 -23.36 -2.21
N GLU A 331 1.11 -23.82 -3.34
CA GLU A 331 1.14 -23.13 -4.65
C GLU A 331 0.37 -21.79 -4.63
N LEU A 332 -0.79 -21.76 -3.97
CA LEU A 332 -1.61 -20.53 -3.83
C LEU A 332 -0.91 -19.38 -3.08
N LEU A 333 0.15 -19.67 -2.35
CA LEU A 333 0.95 -18.69 -1.63
C LEU A 333 2.27 -18.37 -2.34
N SER A 334 2.53 -18.97 -3.51
CA SER A 334 3.80 -18.84 -4.21
C SER A 334 4.08 -17.42 -4.71
N GLU A 335 3.09 -16.74 -5.30
CA GLU A 335 3.23 -15.34 -5.71
C GLU A 335 3.33 -14.41 -4.51
N THR A 336 2.54 -14.64 -3.45
CA THR A 336 2.67 -13.91 -2.18
C THR A 336 4.11 -13.96 -1.66
N ARG A 337 4.72 -15.15 -1.59
CA ARG A 337 6.11 -15.32 -1.12
C ARG A 337 7.16 -14.70 -2.05
N SER A 338 6.90 -14.70 -3.36
CA SER A 338 7.87 -14.28 -4.37
C SER A 338 7.81 -12.78 -4.68
N LEU A 339 6.63 -12.18 -4.58
CA LEU A 339 6.34 -10.84 -5.08
C LEU A 339 6.01 -9.85 -3.97
N LEU A 340 5.53 -10.28 -2.80
CA LEU A 340 5.28 -9.38 -1.68
C LEU A 340 6.41 -9.44 -0.65
N PRO A 341 6.57 -8.40 0.17
CA PRO A 341 7.62 -8.34 1.17
C PRO A 341 7.30 -9.22 2.38
N VAL A 342 7.27 -10.54 2.21
CA VAL A 342 6.97 -11.53 3.27
C VAL A 342 8.14 -12.48 3.48
N THR A 343 8.79 -12.42 4.63
CA THR A 343 9.90 -13.33 5.02
C THR A 343 9.38 -14.64 5.62
N GLY A 344 8.19 -14.61 6.21
CA GLY A 344 7.45 -15.76 6.70
C GLY A 344 5.95 -15.49 6.68
N LEU A 345 5.17 -16.57 6.65
CA LEU A 345 3.70 -16.56 6.67
C LEU A 345 3.24 -17.38 7.88
N ALA A 346 2.55 -16.75 8.82
CA ALA A 346 1.84 -17.43 9.90
C ALA A 346 0.38 -17.56 9.49
N ILE A 347 0.05 -18.70 8.86
CA ILE A 347 -1.29 -18.96 8.34
C ILE A 347 -2.14 -19.64 9.41
N LYS A 348 -3.29 -19.04 9.75
CA LYS A 348 -4.32 -19.64 10.61
C LYS A 348 -5.53 -20.01 9.76
N ALA A 349 -5.87 -21.28 9.71
CA ALA A 349 -7.14 -21.72 9.12
C ALA A 349 -8.28 -21.41 10.09
N HIS A 350 -9.18 -20.52 9.70
CA HIS A 350 -10.40 -20.25 10.44
C HIS A 350 -11.46 -21.33 10.14
N ALA A 351 -12.40 -21.54 11.07
CA ALA A 351 -13.56 -22.38 10.79
C ALA A 351 -14.39 -21.80 9.62
N PRO A 352 -15.09 -22.60 8.82
CA PRO A 352 -15.89 -22.06 7.72
C PRO A 352 -16.99 -21.13 8.25
N VAL A 353 -17.26 -20.07 7.48
CA VAL A 353 -18.29 -19.07 7.75
C VAL A 353 -19.34 -19.14 6.65
N THR A 354 -20.59 -19.43 7.01
CA THR A 354 -21.70 -19.37 6.06
C THR A 354 -22.20 -17.93 5.88
N THR A 355 -22.39 -17.52 4.65
CA THR A 355 -22.89 -16.18 4.29
C THR A 355 -24.06 -16.27 3.32
N SER A 356 -24.97 -15.29 3.41
CA SER A 356 -26.09 -15.11 2.48
C SER A 356 -25.70 -14.42 1.17
N THR A 357 -24.43 -14.04 0.97
CA THR A 357 -24.01 -13.28 -0.21
C THR A 357 -22.69 -13.78 -0.79
N ASN A 358 -22.56 -13.68 -2.12
CA ASN A 358 -21.32 -13.91 -2.87
C ASN A 358 -20.83 -12.61 -3.56
N ASN A 359 -21.34 -11.44 -3.12
CA ASN A 359 -20.90 -10.12 -3.58
C ASN A 359 -19.67 -9.69 -2.78
N THR A 360 -18.56 -9.36 -3.46
CA THR A 360 -17.26 -9.09 -2.81
C THR A 360 -17.30 -7.88 -1.89
N PHE A 361 -18.02 -6.83 -2.26
CA PHE A 361 -18.14 -5.62 -1.43
C PHE A 361 -18.86 -5.91 -0.10
N ARG A 362 -19.99 -6.62 -0.15
CA ARG A 362 -20.70 -7.03 1.08
C ARG A 362 -19.88 -7.99 1.92
N LEU A 363 -19.17 -8.92 1.28
CA LEU A 363 -18.29 -9.85 1.99
C LEU A 363 -17.13 -9.14 2.69
N LEU A 364 -16.58 -8.09 2.08
CA LEU A 364 -15.54 -7.29 2.71
C LEU A 364 -16.03 -6.64 4.01
N GLY A 365 -17.25 -6.08 4.00
CA GLY A 365 -17.91 -5.57 5.21
C GLY A 365 -18.14 -6.66 6.25
N GLU A 366 -18.62 -7.84 5.84
CA GLU A 366 -18.82 -9.01 6.71
C GLU A 366 -17.51 -9.47 7.36
N LEU A 367 -16.42 -9.55 6.59
CA LEU A 367 -15.10 -9.90 7.13
C LEU A 367 -14.55 -8.85 8.09
N ARG A 368 -14.77 -7.56 7.83
CA ARG A 368 -14.37 -6.50 8.77
C ARG A 368 -15.15 -6.63 10.08
N ALA A 369 -16.43 -7.00 10.02
CA ALA A 369 -17.22 -7.31 11.20
C ALA A 369 -16.69 -8.53 11.95
N ILE A 370 -16.27 -9.58 11.25
CA ILE A 370 -15.63 -10.77 11.84
C ILE A 370 -14.31 -10.37 12.54
N HIS A 371 -13.42 -9.66 11.85
CA HIS A 371 -12.16 -9.16 12.39
C HIS A 371 -12.38 -8.35 13.68
N THR A 372 -13.31 -7.39 13.65
CA THR A 372 -13.68 -6.54 14.80
C THR A 372 -14.22 -7.40 15.96
N MET A 373 -15.17 -8.30 15.69
CA MET A 373 -15.81 -9.13 16.72
C MET A 373 -14.86 -10.14 17.38
N GLU A 374 -13.86 -10.63 16.63
CA GLU A 374 -12.89 -11.61 17.10
C GLU A 374 -11.66 -10.96 17.73
N GLY A 375 -11.45 -9.65 17.53
CA GLY A 375 -10.31 -8.92 18.07
C GLY A 375 -8.98 -9.37 17.48
N GLY A 376 -8.98 -9.82 16.21
CA GLY A 376 -7.76 -10.21 15.51
C GLY A 376 -6.84 -9.02 15.30
N SER A 377 -5.53 -9.21 15.49
CA SER A 377 -4.50 -8.18 15.20
C SER A 377 -3.83 -8.39 13.83
N GLY A 378 -4.02 -9.56 13.23
CA GLY A 378 -3.45 -9.94 11.93
C GLY A 378 -4.38 -9.64 10.76
N HIS A 379 -3.98 -10.08 9.57
CA HIS A 379 -4.78 -9.94 8.36
C HIS A 379 -5.82 -11.06 8.28
N TYR A 380 -7.00 -10.76 7.75
CA TYR A 380 -8.12 -11.66 7.55
C TYR A 380 -8.46 -11.71 6.06
N MET A 381 -8.29 -12.88 5.44
CA MET A 381 -8.66 -13.07 4.04
C MET A 381 -9.74 -14.15 3.91
N GLY A 382 -10.90 -13.76 3.39
CA GLY A 382 -11.96 -14.70 3.05
C GLY A 382 -11.74 -15.32 1.68
N ILE A 383 -11.71 -16.65 1.60
CA ILE A 383 -11.62 -17.36 0.32
C ILE A 383 -12.99 -17.97 -0.01
N MET A 384 -13.47 -17.70 -1.22
CA MET A 384 -14.67 -18.31 -1.79
C MET A 384 -14.36 -18.83 -3.19
N ALA A 385 -14.99 -19.92 -3.61
CA ALA A 385 -14.71 -20.51 -4.92
C ALA A 385 -15.14 -19.61 -6.11
N ARG A 386 -16.19 -18.80 -5.93
CA ARG A 386 -16.72 -17.89 -6.95
C ARG A 386 -17.45 -16.72 -6.32
N PHE A 387 -17.25 -15.54 -6.89
CA PHE A 387 -18.04 -14.34 -6.61
C PHE A 387 -18.94 -13.97 -7.80
N GLU A 388 -19.91 -13.10 -7.56
CA GLU A 388 -20.81 -12.57 -8.61
C GLU A 388 -20.10 -11.63 -9.58
N GLU A 389 -19.15 -10.85 -9.08
CA GLU A 389 -18.53 -9.74 -9.80
C GLU A 389 -17.02 -9.99 -10.00
N TRP A 390 -16.21 -9.59 -9.03
CA TRP A 390 -14.76 -9.53 -9.09
C TRP A 390 -14.11 -10.77 -8.46
N ALA A 391 -12.91 -11.13 -8.92
CA ALA A 391 -12.16 -12.26 -8.38
C ALA A 391 -11.63 -12.02 -6.96
N GLY A 392 -11.57 -10.77 -6.51
CA GLY A 392 -11.16 -10.38 -5.18
C GLY A 392 -11.58 -8.94 -4.88
N ARG A 393 -11.36 -8.52 -3.63
CA ARG A 393 -11.48 -7.13 -3.19
C ARG A 393 -10.78 -6.95 -1.85
N ALA A 394 -10.24 -5.76 -1.59
CA ALA A 394 -9.52 -5.48 -0.35
C ALA A 394 -9.82 -4.07 0.20
N ALA A 395 -9.73 -3.94 1.53
CA ALA A 395 -9.67 -2.63 2.19
C ALA A 395 -8.27 -2.03 2.05
N ARG A 396 -8.18 -0.69 1.92
CA ARG A 396 -6.92 0.02 1.65
C ARG A 396 -6.74 1.30 2.49
N PRO A 397 -5.58 1.46 3.16
CA PRO A 397 -4.88 0.34 3.79
C PRO A 397 -5.87 -0.46 4.65
N GLY A 398 -5.56 -1.72 4.92
CA GLY A 398 -6.48 -2.50 5.74
C GLY A 398 -6.02 -3.91 5.96
N ARG A 399 -6.65 -4.56 6.94
CA ARG A 399 -6.32 -5.94 7.35
C ARG A 399 -7.29 -6.97 6.78
N VAL A 400 -8.13 -6.58 5.83
CA VAL A 400 -9.23 -7.43 5.37
C VAL A 400 -9.29 -7.47 3.85
N SER A 401 -9.47 -8.67 3.30
CA SER A 401 -9.63 -8.90 1.87
C SER A 401 -10.46 -10.15 1.58
N VAL A 402 -11.02 -10.25 0.38
CA VAL A 402 -11.67 -11.45 -0.15
C VAL A 402 -10.98 -11.86 -1.44
N SER A 403 -10.86 -13.15 -1.69
CA SER A 403 -10.20 -13.65 -2.89
C SER A 403 -10.77 -14.99 -3.34
N VAL A 404 -10.76 -15.25 -4.65
CA VAL A 404 -10.87 -16.61 -5.17
C VAL A 404 -9.55 -17.35 -4.92
N PRO A 405 -9.55 -18.70 -4.89
CA PRO A 405 -8.32 -19.47 -4.69
C PRO A 405 -7.39 -19.43 -5.92
N ASN A 406 -6.75 -18.29 -6.15
CA ASN A 406 -5.81 -18.04 -7.24
C ASN A 406 -4.54 -17.35 -6.68
N PRO A 407 -3.32 -17.84 -7.01
CA PRO A 407 -2.10 -17.28 -6.44
C PRO A 407 -1.93 -15.78 -6.71
N SER A 408 -2.26 -15.33 -7.92
CA SER A 408 -2.07 -13.95 -8.35
C SER A 408 -3.12 -13.02 -7.77
N THR A 409 -4.38 -13.48 -7.67
CA THR A 409 -5.43 -12.72 -7.00
C THR A 409 -5.14 -12.57 -5.51
N ILE A 410 -4.75 -13.65 -4.82
CA ILE A 410 -4.38 -13.58 -3.39
C ILE A 410 -3.25 -12.57 -3.16
N ALA A 411 -2.19 -12.61 -3.98
CA ALA A 411 -1.09 -11.66 -3.86
C ALA A 411 -1.51 -10.22 -4.21
N HIS A 412 -2.42 -10.02 -5.17
CA HIS A 412 -2.95 -8.70 -5.52
C HIS A 412 -3.74 -8.09 -4.36
N GLU A 413 -4.68 -8.83 -3.78
CA GLU A 413 -5.51 -8.34 -2.67
C GLU A 413 -4.69 -8.07 -1.40
N LEU A 414 -3.69 -8.92 -1.11
CA LEU A 414 -2.74 -8.64 -0.03
C LEU A 414 -1.88 -7.40 -0.33
N GLY A 415 -1.61 -7.10 -1.61
CA GLY A 415 -0.96 -5.86 -2.02
C GLY A 415 -1.75 -4.62 -1.63
N HIS A 416 -3.08 -4.63 -1.80
CA HIS A 416 -3.94 -3.56 -1.30
C HIS A 416 -3.92 -3.45 0.22
N ASN A 417 -3.92 -4.57 0.95
CA ASN A 417 -3.73 -4.53 2.40
C ASN A 417 -2.41 -3.84 2.81
N MET A 418 -1.38 -3.88 1.94
CA MET A 418 -0.10 -3.15 2.08
C MET A 418 -0.10 -1.75 1.44
N ASN A 419 -1.28 -1.11 1.35
CA ASN A 419 -1.51 0.23 0.81
C ASN A 419 -1.10 0.44 -0.67
N LEU A 420 -1.05 -0.61 -1.48
CA LEU A 420 -0.74 -0.47 -2.91
C LEU A 420 -1.99 -0.11 -3.72
N GLN A 421 -1.87 0.82 -4.67
CA GLN A 421 -2.95 1.11 -5.64
C GLN A 421 -2.65 0.49 -7.01
N HIS A 422 -3.59 0.57 -7.95
CA HIS A 422 -3.41 -0.09 -9.23
C HIS A 422 -2.37 0.57 -10.12
N ALA A 423 -1.63 -0.28 -10.82
CA ALA A 423 -0.85 0.12 -11.98
C ALA A 423 -1.76 0.24 -13.22
N PRO A 424 -1.50 1.19 -14.15
CA PRO A 424 -2.38 1.51 -15.28
C PRO A 424 -2.31 0.47 -16.43
N CYS A 425 -2.81 -0.75 -16.19
CA CYS A 425 -3.01 -1.77 -17.23
C CYS A 425 -4.26 -2.61 -16.97
N GLY A 426 -5.08 -2.77 -18.01
CA GLY A 426 -6.30 -3.59 -17.98
C GLY A 426 -7.54 -2.83 -17.50
N GLU A 427 -7.55 -1.50 -17.65
CA GLU A 427 -8.68 -0.62 -17.31
C GLU A 427 -9.15 -0.70 -15.83
N PRO A 428 -8.24 -0.60 -14.84
CA PRO A 428 -8.66 -0.46 -13.46
C PRO A 428 -9.45 0.84 -13.25
N GLU A 429 -10.49 0.79 -12.39
CA GLU A 429 -11.37 1.92 -12.10
C GLU A 429 -10.61 3.12 -11.54
N THR A 430 -9.65 2.85 -10.67
CA THR A 430 -8.72 3.83 -10.10
C THR A 430 -7.28 3.34 -10.28
N THR A 431 -6.37 4.25 -10.62
CA THR A 431 -4.92 3.97 -10.76
C THR A 431 -4.16 4.84 -9.79
N ASP A 432 -3.00 4.37 -9.34
CA ASP A 432 -2.07 5.24 -8.63
C ASP A 432 -1.61 6.35 -9.61
N PRO A 433 -2.01 7.61 -9.40
CA PRO A 433 -1.60 8.71 -10.28
C PRO A 433 -0.08 8.92 -10.24
N SER A 434 0.58 8.38 -9.23
CA SER A 434 2.02 8.46 -9.01
C SER A 434 2.78 7.24 -9.52
N PHE A 435 2.11 6.22 -10.09
CA PHE A 435 2.79 5.07 -10.67
C PHE A 435 3.73 5.50 -11.81
N PRO A 436 5.03 5.17 -11.74
CA PRO A 436 6.02 5.82 -12.60
C PRO A 436 6.10 5.22 -14.01
N TYR A 437 5.56 4.02 -14.23
CA TYR A 437 5.78 3.30 -15.48
C TYR A 437 4.56 3.29 -16.40
N SER A 438 4.82 3.61 -17.66
CA SER A 438 3.80 3.58 -18.70
C SER A 438 3.18 2.18 -18.84
N ARG A 439 1.87 2.13 -19.15
CA ARG A 439 1.12 0.88 -19.39
C ARG A 439 1.17 -0.12 -18.23
N GLY A 440 1.40 0.34 -16.99
CA GLY A 440 1.39 -0.50 -15.80
C GLY A 440 2.48 -1.57 -15.77
N GLN A 441 3.63 -1.29 -16.37
CA GLN A 441 4.76 -2.23 -16.43
C GLN A 441 5.65 -2.14 -15.18
N ILE A 442 6.49 -3.15 -14.93
CA ILE A 442 7.38 -3.13 -13.75
C ILE A 442 8.57 -2.17 -13.89
N GLY A 443 8.93 -1.76 -15.11
CA GLY A 443 9.91 -0.72 -15.42
C GLY A 443 11.38 -1.04 -15.11
N ALA A 444 11.64 -1.93 -14.16
CA ALA A 444 12.96 -2.46 -13.82
C ALA A 444 13.04 -3.97 -14.12
N LEU A 445 14.26 -4.53 -14.15
CA LEU A 445 14.42 -5.97 -14.33
C LEU A 445 14.04 -6.72 -13.05
N GLY A 446 13.11 -7.65 -13.21
CA GLY A 446 12.80 -8.63 -12.17
C GLY A 446 13.72 -9.85 -12.23
N TYR A 447 13.69 -10.66 -11.18
CA TYR A 447 14.37 -11.93 -11.11
C TYR A 447 13.52 -12.96 -10.38
N ASP A 448 13.19 -14.06 -11.07
CA ASP A 448 12.48 -15.19 -10.47
C ASP A 448 13.49 -16.19 -9.92
N LEU A 449 13.76 -16.12 -8.62
CA LEU A 449 14.69 -17.02 -7.91
C LEU A 449 14.33 -18.50 -8.11
N ARG A 450 13.03 -18.84 -8.18
CA ARG A 450 12.58 -20.24 -8.33
C ARG A 450 12.95 -20.83 -9.67
N LEU A 451 12.93 -19.99 -10.71
CA LEU A 451 13.23 -20.38 -12.10
C LEU A 451 14.64 -19.99 -12.54
N GLY A 452 15.38 -19.26 -11.72
CA GLY A 452 16.73 -18.78 -12.00
C GLY A 452 16.80 -17.84 -13.22
N ARG A 453 15.76 -17.06 -13.52
CA ARG A 453 15.66 -16.26 -14.75
C ARG A 453 15.24 -14.81 -14.52
N LEU A 454 15.68 -13.93 -15.42
CA LEU A 454 15.26 -12.53 -15.45
C LEU A 454 13.79 -12.39 -15.91
N VAL A 455 13.12 -11.38 -15.38
CA VAL A 455 11.78 -10.94 -15.78
C VAL A 455 11.92 -9.58 -16.46
N ALA A 456 11.42 -9.47 -17.69
CA ALA A 456 11.59 -8.28 -18.51
C ALA A 456 10.86 -7.06 -17.91
N PRO A 457 11.40 -5.83 -18.07
CA PRO A 457 10.82 -4.62 -17.49
C PRO A 457 9.45 -4.25 -18.04
N ASN A 458 9.09 -4.77 -19.23
CA ASN A 458 7.78 -4.55 -19.85
C ASN A 458 6.68 -5.49 -19.33
N ARG A 459 7.00 -6.36 -18.38
CA ARG A 459 6.05 -7.23 -17.70
C ARG A 459 5.03 -6.36 -16.94
N PRO A 460 3.72 -6.66 -17.02
CA PRO A 460 2.73 -5.98 -16.20
C PRO A 460 2.99 -6.15 -14.69
N ASP A 461 2.69 -5.09 -13.94
CA ASP A 461 2.83 -5.06 -12.49
C ASP A 461 1.79 -5.95 -11.78
N LEU A 462 2.11 -6.44 -10.58
CA LEU A 462 1.25 -7.24 -9.71
C LEU A 462 -0.09 -6.55 -9.44
N MET A 463 -0.06 -5.23 -9.27
CA MET A 463 -1.23 -4.39 -9.02
C MET A 463 -1.91 -3.94 -10.32
N SER A 464 -1.67 -4.61 -11.44
CA SER A 464 -2.41 -4.41 -12.68
C SER A 464 -3.36 -5.58 -12.96
N TYR A 465 -4.32 -5.40 -13.87
CA TYR A 465 -5.18 -6.51 -14.30
C TYR A 465 -4.60 -7.29 -15.48
N CYS A 466 -3.54 -6.77 -16.10
CA CYS A 466 -2.87 -7.41 -17.22
C CYS A 466 -2.05 -8.61 -16.75
N ASN A 467 -2.15 -9.71 -17.50
CA ASN A 467 -1.38 -10.92 -17.25
C ASN A 467 -0.33 -11.13 -18.34
N PRO A 468 0.73 -11.89 -18.04
CA PRO A 468 1.09 -12.40 -16.71
C PRO A 468 1.83 -11.35 -15.85
N ARG A 469 1.68 -11.39 -14.52
CA ARG A 469 2.11 -10.31 -13.58
C ARG A 469 3.51 -10.50 -12.99
N TRP A 470 4.07 -9.44 -12.39
CA TRP A 470 5.29 -9.40 -11.55
C TRP A 470 5.31 -8.10 -10.71
N ILE A 471 6.05 -7.98 -9.61
CA ILE A 471 6.08 -6.72 -8.83
C ILE A 471 7.14 -5.74 -9.36
N SER A 472 6.78 -4.44 -9.44
CA SER A 472 7.72 -3.34 -9.68
C SER A 472 8.59 -3.01 -8.47
N ASP A 473 9.73 -2.39 -8.73
CA ASP A 473 10.57 -1.76 -7.70
C ASP A 473 9.79 -0.73 -6.88
N TYR A 474 8.90 0.01 -7.55
CA TYR A 474 8.01 0.98 -6.93
C TYR A 474 7.06 0.36 -5.90
N HIS A 475 6.24 -0.60 -6.32
CA HIS A 475 5.28 -1.23 -5.41
C HIS A 475 5.97 -2.08 -4.34
N LEU A 476 7.07 -2.77 -4.65
CA LEU A 476 7.80 -3.52 -3.64
C LEU A 476 8.38 -2.60 -2.56
N THR A 477 8.98 -1.47 -2.94
CA THR A 477 9.55 -0.51 -1.98
C THR A 477 8.47 0.11 -1.10
N ASN A 478 7.33 0.50 -1.68
CA ASN A 478 6.21 1.05 -0.92
C ASN A 478 5.59 0.03 0.03
N ALA A 479 5.41 -1.22 -0.40
CA ALA A 479 4.91 -2.29 0.46
C ALA A 479 5.86 -2.59 1.64
N ILE A 480 7.18 -2.54 1.40
CA ILE A 480 8.19 -2.68 2.47
C ILE A 480 8.06 -1.54 3.49
N GLY A 481 7.99 -0.30 3.02
CA GLY A 481 7.83 0.88 3.88
C GLY A 481 6.57 0.78 4.73
N PHE A 482 5.44 0.49 4.09
CA PHE A 482 4.15 0.34 4.78
C PHE A 482 4.19 -0.73 5.85
N ARG A 483 4.63 -1.96 5.52
CA ARG A 483 4.63 -3.07 6.51
C ARG A 483 5.49 -2.79 7.72
N LEU A 484 6.65 -2.14 7.55
CA LEU A 484 7.52 -1.82 8.68
C LEU A 484 6.89 -0.83 9.66
N ARG A 485 6.01 0.06 9.19
CA ARG A 485 5.26 1.01 10.05
C ARG A 485 3.99 0.39 10.61
N ASP A 486 3.12 -0.13 9.73
CA ASP A 486 1.81 -0.69 10.09
C ASP A 486 1.93 -1.82 11.13
N GLU A 487 2.96 -2.67 11.03
CA GLU A 487 3.17 -3.75 11.98
C GLU A 487 3.89 -3.30 13.26
N ALA A 488 4.61 -2.17 13.25
CA ALA A 488 5.14 -1.59 14.47
C ALA A 488 4.01 -1.13 15.40
N ASP A 489 2.95 -0.55 14.83
CA ASP A 489 1.79 -0.06 15.59
C ASP A 489 0.98 -1.20 16.24
N THR A 490 0.85 -2.35 15.56
CA THR A 490 0.08 -3.49 16.09
C THR A 490 0.69 -4.22 17.28
N THR A 491 1.99 -4.04 17.55
CA THR A 491 2.65 -4.67 18.71
C THR A 491 2.18 -4.10 20.07
N THR A 492 1.37 -3.03 20.07
CA THR A 492 1.07 -2.25 21.28
C THR A 492 -0.33 -2.43 21.87
N ALA A 493 -1.29 -3.10 21.21
CA ALA A 493 -2.67 -3.15 21.72
C ALA A 493 -3.37 -4.50 21.55
N THR A 494 -3.29 -5.38 22.56
CA THR A 494 -4.35 -6.38 22.80
C THR A 494 -5.43 -5.71 23.64
N ALA A 495 -6.31 -4.95 22.98
CA ALA A 495 -7.44 -4.35 23.67
C ALA A 495 -8.32 -5.48 24.25
N THR A 496 -8.57 -5.42 25.56
CA THR A 496 -9.35 -6.45 26.25
C THR A 496 -10.79 -6.42 25.73
N PRO A 497 -11.40 -7.57 25.39
CA PRO A 497 -12.79 -7.61 24.97
C PRO A 497 -13.68 -6.91 26.00
N ALA A 498 -14.50 -5.99 25.52
CA ALA A 498 -15.50 -5.31 26.31
C ALA A 498 -16.88 -5.54 25.70
N ARG A 499 -17.92 -5.37 26.52
CA ARG A 499 -19.27 -5.34 25.99
C ARG A 499 -19.40 -4.11 25.09
N SER A 500 -19.62 -4.33 23.81
CA SER A 500 -19.59 -3.32 22.75
C SER A 500 -20.85 -3.39 21.89
N LEU A 501 -21.28 -2.24 21.36
CA LEU A 501 -22.27 -2.13 20.30
C LEU A 501 -21.52 -2.15 18.96
N LEU A 502 -21.64 -3.24 18.23
CA LEU A 502 -21.17 -3.35 16.85
C LEU A 502 -22.11 -2.53 15.95
N VAL A 503 -21.60 -1.46 15.36
CA VAL A 503 -22.31 -0.60 14.40
C VAL A 503 -21.51 -0.59 13.11
N TRP A 504 -22.22 -0.75 12.00
CA TRP A 504 -21.59 -0.89 10.69
C TRP A 504 -22.56 -0.51 9.58
N GLY A 505 -21.99 -0.28 8.42
CA GLY A 505 -22.69 0.24 7.25
C GLY A 505 -21.68 0.77 6.26
N GLY A 506 -22.09 1.76 5.49
CA GLY A 506 -21.22 2.30 4.45
C GLY A 506 -21.92 3.27 3.54
N VAL A 507 -21.35 3.43 2.36
CA VAL A 507 -21.92 4.14 1.21
C VAL A 507 -21.93 3.21 0.01
N ASP A 508 -22.94 3.35 -0.84
CA ASP A 508 -22.95 2.68 -2.14
C ASP A 508 -22.14 3.47 -3.18
N ALA A 509 -22.10 2.97 -4.43
CA ALA A 509 -21.44 3.61 -5.57
C ALA A 509 -21.86 5.08 -5.82
N TRP A 510 -23.05 5.48 -5.36
CA TRP A 510 -23.59 6.82 -5.51
C TRP A 510 -23.31 7.71 -4.30
N GLY A 511 -22.54 7.21 -3.32
CA GLY A 511 -22.26 7.89 -2.07
C GLY A 511 -23.44 7.90 -1.09
N MET A 512 -24.52 7.15 -1.35
CA MET A 512 -25.69 7.12 -0.49
C MET A 512 -25.38 6.32 0.78
N PRO A 513 -25.50 6.92 1.98
CA PRO A 513 -25.23 6.20 3.21
C PRO A 513 -26.24 5.06 3.45
N HIS A 514 -25.78 3.97 4.05
CA HIS A 514 -26.61 2.87 4.54
C HIS A 514 -26.08 2.33 5.86
N LEU A 515 -26.97 1.73 6.66
CA LEU A 515 -26.65 1.09 7.93
C LEU A 515 -27.12 -0.36 7.94
N GLU A 516 -26.32 -1.21 8.57
CA GLU A 516 -26.62 -2.61 8.81
C GLU A 516 -27.14 -2.82 10.24
N PRO A 517 -27.98 -3.85 10.51
CA PRO A 517 -28.41 -4.18 11.86
C PRO A 517 -27.24 -4.23 12.84
N ALA A 518 -27.38 -3.50 13.95
CA ALA A 518 -26.38 -3.43 15.01
C ALA A 518 -26.55 -4.58 16.00
N PHE A 519 -25.46 -4.96 16.66
CA PHE A 519 -25.42 -6.09 17.60
C PHE A 519 -24.69 -5.71 18.88
N VAL A 520 -25.12 -6.28 20.00
CA VAL A 520 -24.32 -6.26 21.23
C VAL A 520 -23.39 -7.47 21.19
N VAL A 521 -22.09 -7.24 21.30
CA VAL A 521 -21.05 -8.26 21.21
C VAL A 521 -20.00 -8.03 22.29
N ASP A 522 -19.32 -9.10 22.71
CA ASP A 522 -18.06 -8.97 23.43
C ASP A 522 -16.94 -8.86 22.38
N ALA A 523 -16.41 -7.65 22.24
CA ALA A 523 -15.37 -7.31 21.27
C ALA A 523 -14.52 -6.14 21.83
N PRO A 524 -13.21 -6.10 21.53
CA PRO A 524 -12.40 -4.94 21.87
C PRO A 524 -13.01 -3.65 21.27
N PRO A 525 -12.97 -2.52 21.99
CA PRO A 525 -13.42 -1.25 21.43
C PRO A 525 -12.62 -0.87 20.18
N GLU A 526 -13.33 -0.55 19.11
CA GLU A 526 -12.74 -0.14 17.83
C GLU A 526 -13.52 1.11 17.36
N LEU A 527 -12.85 2.25 17.43
CA LEU A 527 -13.37 3.58 17.09
C LEU A 527 -12.71 4.06 15.79
N PRO A 528 -13.27 5.04 15.08
CA PRO A 528 -12.65 5.59 13.88
C PRO A 528 -11.24 6.12 14.15
N GLU A 529 -10.36 5.89 13.18
CA GLU A 529 -8.94 6.28 13.23
C GLU A 529 -8.74 7.78 12.96
N SER A 530 -9.65 8.41 12.22
CA SER A 530 -9.56 9.82 11.84
C SER A 530 -10.94 10.47 11.72
N ASP A 531 -10.99 11.77 11.99
CA ASP A 531 -12.16 12.60 11.72
C ASP A 531 -12.40 12.75 10.19
N GLY A 532 -13.65 13.01 9.80
CA GLY A 532 -13.99 13.23 8.39
C GLY A 532 -15.44 13.67 8.18
N ASP A 533 -15.85 13.74 6.91
CA ASP A 533 -17.13 14.32 6.50
C ASP A 533 -18.37 13.48 6.87
N TYR A 534 -18.17 12.24 7.35
CA TYR A 534 -19.25 11.38 7.81
C TYR A 534 -19.41 11.50 9.32
N ARG A 535 -20.63 11.35 9.79
CA ARG A 535 -20.97 11.46 11.21
C ARG A 535 -21.91 10.34 11.60
N LEU A 536 -21.53 9.61 12.65
CA LEU A 536 -22.39 8.62 13.30
C LEU A 536 -22.98 9.24 14.56
N ALA A 537 -24.28 9.04 14.81
CA ALA A 537 -24.93 9.48 16.04
C ALA A 537 -25.98 8.49 16.53
N GLY A 538 -26.01 8.23 17.84
CA GLY A 538 -27.08 7.47 18.49
C GLY A 538 -28.06 8.41 19.17
N LEU A 539 -29.36 8.16 19.01
CA LEU A 539 -30.44 9.04 19.46
C LEU A 539 -31.34 8.37 20.51
N THR A 540 -31.80 9.15 21.48
CA THR A 540 -32.87 8.79 22.42
C THR A 540 -34.27 8.90 21.77
N PRO A 541 -35.35 8.38 22.39
CA PRO A 541 -36.71 8.50 21.83
C PRO A 541 -37.19 9.94 21.66
N ASP A 542 -36.66 10.87 22.45
CA ASP A 542 -36.91 12.31 22.37
C ASP A 542 -35.91 13.05 21.45
N GLY A 543 -35.07 12.33 20.71
CA GLY A 543 -34.18 12.87 19.68
C GLY A 543 -32.89 13.50 20.19
N ARG A 544 -32.51 13.31 21.46
CA ARG A 544 -31.23 13.77 22.00
C ARG A 544 -30.11 12.80 21.64
N GLU A 545 -28.93 13.34 21.41
CA GLU A 545 -27.75 12.53 21.09
C GLU A 545 -27.18 11.85 22.33
N MET A 546 -27.05 10.53 22.26
CA MET A 546 -26.40 9.69 23.28
C MET A 546 -24.90 9.56 23.02
N PHE A 547 -24.51 9.54 21.75
CA PHE A 547 -23.14 9.60 21.28
C PHE A 547 -23.12 10.23 19.89
N SER A 548 -22.02 10.88 19.55
CA SER A 548 -21.74 11.25 18.17
C SER A 548 -20.25 11.49 17.96
N PHE A 549 -19.77 11.15 16.77
CA PHE A 549 -18.41 11.42 16.31
C PHE A 549 -18.38 11.53 14.78
N GLY A 550 -17.41 12.30 14.27
CA GLY A 550 -17.08 12.36 12.85
C GLY A 550 -16.12 11.24 12.47
N PHE A 551 -16.08 10.86 11.19
CA PHE A 551 -15.08 9.93 10.66
C PHE A 551 -14.91 10.04 9.14
N ALA A 552 -13.73 9.67 8.66
CA ALA A 552 -13.50 9.43 7.24
C ALA A 552 -13.95 8.01 6.86
N MET A 553 -14.65 7.88 5.73
CA MET A 553 -15.03 6.56 5.23
C MET A 553 -13.78 5.81 4.75
N PRO A 554 -13.56 4.54 5.12
CA PRO A 554 -12.37 3.78 4.69
C PRO A 554 -12.24 3.72 3.16
N GLU A 555 -11.03 3.62 2.61
CA GLU A 555 -10.91 3.35 1.17
C GLU A 555 -11.07 1.85 0.89
N VAL A 556 -11.71 1.54 -0.24
CA VAL A 556 -11.86 0.18 -0.75
C VAL A 556 -11.19 0.12 -2.12
N ALA A 557 -10.21 -0.78 -2.26
CA ALA A 557 -9.60 -1.05 -3.56
C ALA A 557 -10.61 -1.76 -4.47
N ASP A 558 -10.46 -1.56 -5.78
CA ASP A 558 -11.43 -2.04 -6.79
C ASP A 558 -12.88 -1.56 -6.53
N GLY A 559 -13.05 -0.45 -5.81
CA GLY A 559 -14.34 0.09 -5.41
C GLY A 559 -14.98 0.97 -6.48
N ASP A 560 -16.29 0.77 -6.69
CA ASP A 560 -17.16 1.54 -7.57
C ASP A 560 -17.59 2.90 -6.97
N GLY A 561 -16.83 3.40 -5.98
CA GLY A 561 -17.22 4.50 -5.10
C GLY A 561 -17.90 4.05 -3.80
N GLY A 562 -18.29 2.77 -3.69
CA GLY A 562 -18.78 2.19 -2.44
C GLY A 562 -17.68 2.03 -1.39
N SER A 563 -18.05 2.17 -0.11
CA SER A 563 -17.17 1.85 1.02
C SER A 563 -17.96 1.36 2.25
N SER A 564 -17.29 0.66 3.17
CA SER A 564 -17.89 0.15 4.40
C SER A 564 -17.03 0.41 5.64
N PHE A 565 -17.70 0.64 6.76
CA PHE A 565 -17.10 0.81 8.08
C PHE A 565 -17.70 -0.18 9.07
N VAL A 566 -16.93 -0.49 10.12
CA VAL A 566 -17.37 -1.26 11.29
C VAL A 566 -16.72 -0.63 12.51
N PHE A 567 -17.52 -0.39 13.56
CA PHE A 567 -17.04 0.08 14.85
C PHE A 567 -17.58 -0.80 15.97
N ALA A 568 -16.77 -1.01 17.00
CA ALA A 568 -17.18 -1.62 18.25
C ALA A 568 -17.21 -0.54 19.34
N LEU A 569 -18.39 0.03 19.58
CA LEU A 569 -18.56 1.13 20.53
C LEU A 569 -18.71 0.59 21.95
N PRO A 570 -17.86 0.98 22.92
CA PRO A 570 -17.96 0.47 24.29
C PRO A 570 -19.30 0.87 24.91
N VAL A 571 -20.05 -0.12 25.38
CA VAL A 571 -21.40 0.10 25.90
C VAL A 571 -21.36 0.95 27.17
N ARG A 572 -22.20 2.01 27.21
CA ARG A 572 -22.33 2.87 28.39
C ARG A 572 -23.60 2.57 29.19
N PRO A 573 -23.58 2.78 30.52
CA PRO A 573 -24.78 2.69 31.34
C PRO A 573 -25.91 3.57 30.78
N GLY A 574 -27.11 3.00 30.63
CA GLY A 574 -28.29 3.71 30.13
C GLY A 574 -28.52 3.63 28.62
N TRP A 575 -27.65 2.97 27.84
CA TRP A 575 -27.94 2.67 26.42
C TRP A 575 -29.10 1.68 26.27
N ALA A 576 -29.10 0.64 27.10
CA ALA A 576 -30.17 -0.35 27.16
C ALA A 576 -31.52 0.34 27.48
N GLY A 577 -32.45 0.29 26.53
CA GLY A 577 -33.79 0.87 26.66
C GLY A 577 -33.94 2.32 26.20
N ASN A 578 -32.85 3.10 26.12
CA ASN A 578 -32.90 4.50 25.67
C ASN A 578 -32.33 4.71 24.26
N LEU A 579 -31.50 3.82 23.71
CA LEU A 579 -31.13 3.93 22.29
C LEU A 579 -32.38 3.63 21.44
N ALA A 580 -32.79 4.60 20.64
CA ALA A 580 -34.01 4.58 19.82
C ALA A 580 -33.73 4.62 18.32
N ALA A 581 -32.64 5.26 17.90
CA ALA A 581 -32.17 5.25 16.52
C ALA A 581 -30.65 5.47 16.43
N ILE A 582 -30.05 5.08 15.32
CA ILE A 582 -28.69 5.42 14.91
C ILE A 582 -28.77 6.10 13.55
N THR A 583 -28.09 7.23 13.39
CA THR A 583 -27.99 7.94 12.11
C THR A 583 -26.55 7.92 11.60
N LEU A 584 -26.43 7.81 10.29
CA LEU A 584 -25.19 8.01 9.53
C LEU A 584 -25.46 9.12 8.53
N SER A 585 -24.84 10.28 8.73
CA SER A 585 -24.94 11.43 7.84
C SER A 585 -23.60 11.71 7.16
N GLY A 586 -23.65 12.20 5.92
CA GLY A 586 -22.47 12.62 5.16
C GLY A 586 -22.86 13.35 3.88
N PRO A 587 -21.92 13.59 2.95
CA PRO A 587 -22.16 14.37 1.74
C PRO A 587 -23.32 13.85 0.86
N GLY A 588 -23.52 12.53 0.82
CA GLY A 588 -24.60 11.88 0.06
C GLY A 588 -25.96 11.84 0.76
N GLY A 589 -26.09 12.37 1.99
CA GLY A 589 -27.36 12.42 2.72
C GLY A 589 -27.30 11.76 4.09
N THR A 590 -28.40 11.13 4.52
CA THR A 590 -28.49 10.52 5.85
C THR A 590 -29.26 9.21 5.82
N ALA A 591 -28.67 8.16 6.39
CA ALA A 591 -29.34 6.91 6.71
C ALA A 591 -29.74 6.91 8.19
N THR A 592 -30.91 6.37 8.49
CA THR A 592 -31.39 6.17 9.87
C THR A 592 -31.78 4.71 10.05
N MET A 593 -31.34 4.12 11.16
CA MET A 593 -31.70 2.78 11.60
C MET A 593 -32.37 2.86 12.97
N ASP A 594 -33.60 2.37 13.08
CA ASP A 594 -34.35 2.23 14.32
C ASP A 594 -34.51 0.73 14.69
N ARG A 595 -35.61 0.34 15.34
CA ARG A 595 -35.88 -1.06 15.75
C ARG A 595 -36.46 -1.94 14.64
N ASP A 596 -36.97 -1.35 13.56
CA ASP A 596 -37.75 -2.04 12.54
C ASP A 596 -37.15 -1.85 11.14
N THR A 597 -36.13 -2.63 10.81
CA THR A 597 -35.64 -2.74 9.43
C THR A 597 -36.42 -3.77 8.62
N ALA A 598 -36.47 -3.55 7.30
CA ALA A 598 -37.05 -4.49 6.35
C ALA A 598 -36.20 -5.77 6.16
N ARG A 599 -34.98 -5.84 6.70
CA ARG A 599 -34.01 -6.91 6.44
C ARG A 599 -33.35 -7.38 7.76
N PRO A 600 -33.89 -8.42 8.43
CA PRO A 600 -33.28 -8.96 9.65
C PRO A 600 -31.92 -9.61 9.36
N MET A 601 -31.07 -9.68 10.37
CA MET A 601 -29.78 -10.34 10.29
C MET A 601 -29.54 -11.26 11.48
N VAL A 602 -28.86 -12.38 11.22
CA VAL A 602 -28.47 -13.36 12.23
C VAL A 602 -26.97 -13.61 12.14
N ILE A 603 -26.27 -13.48 13.28
CA ILE A 603 -24.87 -13.85 13.44
C ILE A 603 -24.79 -15.05 14.38
N ARG A 604 -24.10 -16.10 13.98
CA ARG A 604 -23.83 -17.27 14.84
C ARG A 604 -22.37 -17.32 15.23
N ARG A 605 -22.05 -17.62 16.49
CA ARG A 605 -20.68 -17.66 17.02
C ARG A 605 -20.42 -18.94 17.80
N ASP A 606 -19.20 -19.45 17.77
CA ASP A 606 -18.75 -20.47 18.73
C ASP A 606 -18.60 -19.80 20.11
N PRO A 607 -19.37 -20.20 21.13
CA PRO A 607 -19.33 -19.56 22.45
C PRO A 607 -18.00 -19.77 23.20
N ARG A 608 -17.16 -20.74 22.77
CA ARG A 608 -15.87 -21.04 23.41
C ARG A 608 -14.75 -20.22 22.82
N THR A 609 -14.72 -20.09 21.49
CA THR A 609 -13.64 -19.38 20.78
C THR A 609 -14.00 -17.94 20.42
N GLY A 610 -15.29 -17.59 20.47
CA GLY A 610 -15.79 -16.30 19.99
C GLY A 610 -15.86 -16.20 18.46
N GLN A 611 -15.40 -17.22 17.73
CA GLN A 611 -15.34 -17.19 16.27
C GLN A 611 -16.72 -17.12 15.62
N VAL A 612 -16.85 -16.31 14.59
CA VAL A 612 -18.08 -16.21 13.81
C VAL A 612 -18.21 -17.45 12.93
N ARG A 613 -19.41 -18.01 12.85
CA ARG A 613 -19.72 -19.22 12.06
C ARG A 613 -20.74 -18.97 10.95
N SER A 614 -21.51 -17.88 11.05
CA SER A 614 -22.33 -17.40 9.95
C SER A 614 -22.74 -15.95 10.10
N ILE A 615 -22.94 -15.25 8.98
CA ILE A 615 -23.64 -13.96 8.89
C ILE A 615 -24.73 -14.10 7.81
N LEU A 616 -25.99 -14.09 8.23
CA LEU A 616 -27.13 -14.37 7.34
C LEU A 616 -28.11 -13.20 7.32
N ARG A 617 -28.39 -12.69 6.13
CA ARG A 617 -29.34 -11.60 5.87
C ARG A 617 -30.69 -12.16 5.43
N GLY A 618 -31.78 -11.55 5.88
CA GLY A 618 -33.13 -12.01 5.56
C GLY A 618 -33.52 -13.35 6.21
N ALA A 619 -32.67 -13.88 7.08
CA ALA A 619 -32.85 -15.15 7.75
C ALA A 619 -34.14 -15.19 8.59
N ARG A 620 -35.01 -16.17 8.30
CA ARG A 620 -36.18 -16.52 9.13
C ARG A 620 -35.78 -17.45 10.29
N ALA A 621 -36.71 -17.75 11.20
CA ALA A 621 -36.51 -18.71 12.29
C ALA A 621 -35.99 -20.10 11.81
N GLU A 622 -36.24 -20.47 10.56
CA GLU A 622 -35.74 -21.70 9.92
C GLU A 622 -34.22 -21.70 9.72
N ALA A 623 -33.58 -20.54 9.56
CA ALA A 623 -32.12 -20.41 9.47
C ALA A 623 -31.40 -20.73 10.79
N LEU A 624 -32.12 -20.63 11.93
CA LEU A 624 -31.63 -21.01 13.26
C LEU A 624 -31.53 -22.53 13.44
N ALA A 625 -32.26 -23.30 12.61
CA ALA A 625 -32.28 -24.76 12.64
C ALA A 625 -31.31 -25.40 11.61
N GLN A 626 -30.68 -24.61 10.75
CA GLN A 626 -29.73 -25.14 9.77
C GLN A 626 -28.40 -25.52 10.44
N PRO A 627 -27.79 -26.66 10.06
CA PRO A 627 -26.46 -27.03 10.54
C PRO A 627 -25.45 -25.95 10.21
N ASP A 628 -24.38 -25.88 11.00
CA ASP A 628 -23.32 -24.90 10.80
C ASP A 628 -22.54 -25.15 9.49
N ALA A 629 -21.65 -24.22 9.14
CA ALA A 629 -20.87 -24.28 7.90
C ALA A 629 -20.02 -25.57 7.78
N THR A 630 -19.73 -26.25 8.90
CA THR A 630 -19.04 -27.55 8.94
C THR A 630 -19.97 -28.73 8.69
N GLY A 631 -21.30 -28.57 8.75
CA GLY A 631 -22.26 -29.66 8.59
C GLY A 631 -22.18 -30.70 9.72
N ASP A 632 -21.39 -30.39 10.76
CA ASP A 632 -20.94 -31.30 11.79
C ASP A 632 -20.92 -30.52 13.11
N LEU A 633 -22.11 -30.33 13.69
CA LEU A 633 -22.16 -30.00 15.10
C LEU A 633 -21.78 -31.29 15.83
N SER A 634 -20.57 -31.33 16.41
CA SER A 634 -20.23 -32.36 17.39
C SER A 634 -21.40 -32.53 18.35
N PRO A 635 -21.84 -33.75 18.72
CA PRO A 635 -23.00 -33.95 19.57
C PRO A 635 -22.89 -33.10 20.85
N GLY A 636 -23.72 -32.04 20.96
CA GLY A 636 -23.72 -31.11 22.09
C GLY A 636 -23.16 -29.69 21.84
N MET A 637 -22.62 -29.37 20.67
CA MET A 637 -22.18 -28.00 20.34
C MET A 637 -23.39 -27.11 20.00
N GLN A 638 -23.71 -26.13 20.86
CA GLN A 638 -24.69 -25.09 20.58
C GLN A 638 -23.98 -23.78 20.25
N LEU A 639 -24.23 -23.24 19.04
CA LEU A 639 -23.74 -21.92 18.66
C LEU A 639 -24.50 -20.83 19.41
N SER A 640 -23.80 -19.78 19.82
CA SER A 640 -24.44 -18.53 20.26
C SER A 640 -25.11 -17.87 19.06
N VAL A 641 -26.34 -17.40 19.24
CA VAL A 641 -27.14 -16.77 18.19
C VAL A 641 -27.39 -15.32 18.58
N LEU A 642 -26.93 -14.41 17.74
CA LEU A 642 -27.27 -12.99 17.79
C LEU A 642 -28.25 -12.71 16.65
N SER A 643 -29.39 -12.09 16.97
CA SER A 643 -30.37 -11.67 15.97
C SER A 643 -30.70 -10.20 16.17
N SER A 644 -30.75 -9.46 15.07
CA SER A 644 -31.09 -8.05 15.07
C SER A 644 -31.95 -7.69 13.87
N ARG A 645 -32.85 -6.73 14.08
CA ARG A 645 -33.69 -6.10 13.04
C ARG A 645 -33.42 -4.60 12.93
N GLY A 646 -32.27 -4.14 13.39
CA GLY A 646 -31.96 -2.71 13.48
C GLY A 646 -31.10 -2.46 14.71
N ILE A 647 -31.58 -1.68 15.66
CA ILE A 647 -30.91 -1.52 16.96
C ILE A 647 -31.26 -2.67 17.93
N PRO A 648 -30.32 -3.11 18.80
CA PRO A 648 -30.58 -4.19 19.75
C PRO A 648 -31.68 -3.88 20.76
N ASP A 649 -32.57 -4.86 21.00
CA ASP A 649 -33.60 -4.79 22.03
C ASP A 649 -33.04 -4.97 23.45
N ALA A 650 -33.86 -4.70 24.47
CA ALA A 650 -33.46 -4.83 25.88
C ALA A 650 -32.96 -6.24 26.24
N ASP A 651 -33.40 -7.29 25.55
CA ASP A 651 -32.94 -8.65 25.79
C ASP A 651 -31.54 -8.89 25.23
N ALA A 652 -31.21 -8.32 24.07
CA ALA A 652 -29.86 -8.34 23.50
C ALA A 652 -28.85 -7.57 24.36
N TRP A 653 -29.29 -6.57 25.13
CA TRP A 653 -28.46 -5.90 26.15
C TRP A 653 -28.35 -6.69 27.46
N ARG A 654 -29.14 -7.75 27.65
CA ARG A 654 -29.09 -8.62 28.84
C ARG A 654 -28.33 -9.91 28.60
N ARG A 655 -28.59 -10.56 27.47
CA ARG A 655 -27.80 -11.69 26.94
C ARG A 655 -26.37 -11.24 26.68
#